data_AF-A0A928LWK7-F1
#
_entry.id   AF-A0A928LWK7-F1
#
_cell.length_a   1.000
_cell.length_b   1.000
_cell.length_c   1.000
_cell.angle_alpha   90.00
_cell.angle_beta   90.00
_cell.angle_gamma   90.00
#
_symmetry.space_group_name_H-M   'P 1'
#
loop_
_entity.id
_entity.type
_entity.pdbx_description
1 polymer ?
#
loop_
_entity_poly.entity_id
_entity_poly.type
_entity_poly.pdbx_seq_one_letter_code
_entity_poly.pdbx_strand_id
1 'polypeptide(L)'
;MLQYTKFPCLRCPMSKPVLTLEGLSKFYTSATNVVVGLNNISLSFSRGEFVAITGESGSGKSTLAHVVGGILQYESGELYFAGRPTSHFDGRDWEHYRRDNISFISQNYGILLSCTVLENVINALRLSGMEKQDARREAKKILEKVELWELRSRRAAKLSSGQKQRLSIARALAKPAPILIADEPTGNLDPENSAKVISLLAEAAKDRLVLLITHDFSEAEDYVTRRISLQDGRIIMDATLRPAAEPSEQPAPAPKKKQALSLYAARLQLTGRPVWCSVVLTLLALTAFAVFAFLGTFIVALDDTNTRHYDNSAFRNGEPTRIVVQRSDGKNMTPEDYEKLLDFSYVESLECSGYIADVNCYYIKGEHYRASYHLVNVGSAVDPIYEQRETAEFLDYSHFAQTVPLMAHGEFLTAGRAPENLHEAVVVGDESRIGETFTVYLQDRKHWSISYYIPVQVTVVGVTNYGEGVYLHSEVGQMFRQVAMSGGWMCMPDDELKGNEMRFMAGLYDPKDIGSTVLFGKDPVTLQGLHTISCPKLVQVSREKFDEMFSDSGLGMQVSLTLSNYAYTDRVLEAIQRSGYAALSPYRMGSTTRIDSLVAERTRTLVICGAVLLVVLALQMLVLRALFGSETENYRLLANIGLTCASAQRSVLWQVLAFTAMGQAVGFAGLWYCYRAGIERIVSIIRYLPPHLMGVLSLVHLAAALIASLWVARALRKRVYPMFVRRDDLKLDEGEAEA
;
A
#
# COMPACT_ATOMS: atom_id res chain seq x y z
N MET A 1 93.80 37.99 -5.90
CA MET A 1 92.47 37.90 -5.24
C MET A 1 91.43 38.05 -6.34
N LEU A 2 90.76 36.95 -6.67
CA LEU A 2 89.87 36.82 -7.82
C LEU A 2 88.43 37.18 -7.45
N GLN A 3 87.77 37.81 -8.42
CA GLN A 3 86.36 38.18 -8.48
C GLN A 3 85.46 36.95 -8.32
N TYR A 4 84.40 37.04 -7.51
CA TYR A 4 83.25 36.14 -7.61
C TYR A 4 82.14 36.83 -8.41
N THR A 5 81.94 36.31 -9.61
CA THR A 5 80.92 36.66 -10.59
C THR A 5 79.53 36.24 -10.10
N LYS A 6 78.59 37.19 -10.13
CA LYS A 6 77.14 36.95 -10.06
C LYS A 6 76.71 36.15 -11.30
N PHE A 7 76.17 34.96 -11.12
CA PHE A 7 75.31 34.32 -12.12
C PHE A 7 73.88 34.88 -11.98
N PRO A 8 73.27 35.43 -13.05
CA PRO A 8 71.87 35.79 -13.06
C PRO A 8 71.03 34.54 -13.37
N CYS A 9 70.40 33.96 -12.35
CA CYS A 9 69.35 32.97 -12.58
C CYS A 9 68.09 33.71 -13.06
N LEU A 10 67.76 33.53 -14.34
CA LEU A 10 66.51 33.94 -14.97
C LEU A 10 65.31 33.43 -14.16
N ARG A 11 64.74 34.27 -13.29
CA ARG A 11 63.40 34.04 -12.74
C ARG A 11 62.40 34.40 -13.84
N CYS A 12 61.96 33.39 -14.60
CA CYS A 12 60.67 33.44 -15.26
C CYS A 12 59.59 33.77 -14.21
N PRO A 13 58.54 34.53 -14.55
CA PRO A 13 57.44 34.77 -13.63
C PRO A 13 56.75 33.43 -13.35
N MET A 14 56.98 32.85 -12.17
CA MET A 14 56.36 31.59 -11.79
C MET A 14 54.85 31.80 -11.68
N SER A 15 54.10 31.19 -12.59
CA SER A 15 52.66 31.02 -12.44
C SER A 15 52.39 30.32 -11.10
N LYS A 16 51.36 30.76 -10.37
CA LYS A 16 51.02 30.12 -9.08
C LYS A 16 50.71 28.63 -9.31
N PRO A 17 51.29 27.71 -8.52
CA PRO A 17 51.00 26.29 -8.64
C PRO A 17 49.52 26.02 -8.36
N VAL A 18 48.90 25.18 -9.19
CA VAL A 18 47.51 24.74 -9.01
C VAL A 18 47.42 23.68 -7.92
N LEU A 19 48.44 22.84 -7.78
CA LEU A 19 48.51 21.76 -6.80
C LEU A 19 49.91 21.74 -6.17
N THR A 20 50.00 21.59 -4.86
CA THR A 20 51.27 21.43 -4.14
C THR A 20 51.14 20.34 -3.09
N LEU A 21 52.11 19.45 -3.05
CA LEU A 21 52.25 18.37 -2.07
C LEU A 21 53.47 18.70 -1.21
N GLU A 22 53.30 18.71 0.11
CA GLU A 22 54.37 18.96 1.07
C GLU A 22 54.48 17.77 2.03
N GLY A 23 55.54 16.97 1.86
CA GLY A 23 55.82 15.81 2.72
C GLY A 23 54.71 14.76 2.81
N LEU A 24 53.95 14.59 1.72
CA LEU A 24 52.75 13.76 1.70
C LEU A 24 53.08 12.27 1.88
N SER A 25 52.44 11.63 2.84
CA SER A 25 52.60 10.19 3.10
C SER A 25 51.25 9.47 3.17
N LYS A 26 51.22 8.25 2.63
CA LYS A 26 50.07 7.35 2.63
C LYS A 26 50.47 6.00 3.23
N PHE A 27 49.70 5.50 4.18
CA PHE A 27 49.86 4.16 4.75
C PHE A 27 48.60 3.32 4.54
N TYR A 28 48.78 2.05 4.22
CA TYR A 28 47.73 1.04 4.18
C TYR A 28 47.90 0.15 5.40
N THR A 29 46.87 0.05 6.23
CA THR A 29 46.90 -0.75 7.45
C THR A 29 45.95 -1.92 7.31
N SER A 30 46.47 -3.14 7.27
CA SER A 30 45.68 -4.36 7.40
C SER A 30 45.67 -4.82 8.87
N ALA A 31 44.91 -5.88 9.17
CA ALA A 31 44.85 -6.44 10.53
C ALA A 31 46.23 -6.89 11.07
N THR A 32 47.18 -7.18 10.18
CA THR A 32 48.48 -7.76 10.52
C THR A 32 49.68 -6.92 10.07
N ASN A 33 49.55 -6.05 9.07
CA ASN A 33 50.68 -5.33 8.46
C ASN A 33 50.35 -3.86 8.17
N VAL A 34 51.37 -3.00 8.20
CA VAL A 34 51.31 -1.61 7.69
C VAL A 34 52.23 -1.50 6.49
N VAL A 35 51.66 -1.19 5.32
CA VAL A 35 52.38 -0.99 4.06
C VAL A 35 52.44 0.50 3.74
N VAL A 36 53.63 1.00 3.42
CA VAL A 36 53.82 2.40 3.02
C VAL A 36 53.49 2.56 1.55
N GLY A 37 52.41 3.28 1.24
CA GLY A 37 51.99 3.57 -0.15
C GLY A 37 52.67 4.81 -0.73
N LEU A 38 52.87 5.85 0.07
CA LEU A 38 53.63 7.06 -0.27
C LEU A 38 54.45 7.49 0.93
N ASN A 39 55.67 7.97 0.71
CA ASN A 39 56.62 8.34 1.74
C ASN A 39 57.23 9.71 1.46
N ASN A 40 56.75 10.73 2.16
CA ASN A 40 57.29 12.09 2.17
C ASN A 40 57.40 12.73 0.76
N ILE A 41 56.37 12.56 -0.07
CA ILE A 41 56.31 13.10 -1.43
C ILE A 41 56.12 14.62 -1.40
N SER A 42 57.03 15.36 -2.04
CA SER A 42 56.93 16.82 -2.19
C SER A 42 57.02 17.22 -3.67
N LEU A 43 55.95 17.79 -4.22
CA LEU A 43 55.81 18.13 -5.64
C LEU A 43 54.93 19.37 -5.80
N SER A 44 55.25 20.24 -6.76
CA SER A 44 54.41 21.38 -7.14
C SER A 44 54.07 21.33 -8.62
N PHE A 45 52.81 21.51 -8.98
CA PHE A 45 52.32 21.43 -10.35
C PHE A 45 51.62 22.72 -10.77
N SER A 46 51.91 23.16 -11.98
CA SER A 46 51.34 24.38 -12.56
C SER A 46 50.26 24.05 -13.59
N ARG A 47 49.35 25.00 -13.84
CA ARG A 47 48.40 24.91 -14.97
C ARG A 47 49.21 24.90 -16.28
N GLY A 48 48.79 24.12 -17.27
CA GLY A 48 49.51 24.03 -18.54
C GLY A 48 50.56 22.91 -18.60
N GLU A 49 50.85 22.27 -17.46
CA GLU A 49 51.78 21.14 -17.41
C GLU A 49 51.10 19.84 -17.89
N PHE A 50 51.78 19.13 -18.78
CA PHE A 50 51.52 17.72 -19.07
C PHE A 50 52.62 16.89 -18.40
N VAL A 51 52.29 16.20 -17.31
CA VAL A 51 53.26 15.48 -16.48
C VAL A 51 53.07 13.98 -16.61
N ALA A 52 54.14 13.26 -16.93
CA ALA A 52 54.16 11.80 -16.87
C ALA A 52 54.71 11.32 -15.53
N ILE A 53 53.97 10.45 -14.86
CA ILE A 53 54.34 9.77 -13.63
C ILE A 53 54.63 8.31 -13.96
N THR A 54 55.90 7.92 -13.85
CA THR A 54 56.44 6.63 -14.30
C THR A 54 57.05 5.83 -13.15
N GLY A 55 57.23 4.52 -13.30
CA GLY A 55 57.81 3.64 -12.29
C GLY A 55 57.25 2.23 -12.34
N GLU A 56 57.89 1.28 -11.65
CA GLU A 56 57.50 -0.13 -11.63
C GLU A 56 56.13 -0.35 -10.97
N SER A 57 55.51 -1.51 -11.20
CA SER A 57 54.26 -1.88 -10.51
C SER A 57 54.46 -1.85 -8.99
N GLY A 58 53.48 -1.36 -8.24
CA GLY A 58 53.59 -1.20 -6.79
C GLY A 58 54.41 0.02 -6.30
N SER A 59 54.99 0.83 -7.18
CA SER A 59 55.82 1.98 -6.75
C SER A 59 55.07 3.16 -6.12
N GLY A 60 53.74 3.11 -6.06
CA GLY A 60 52.88 4.15 -5.46
C GLY A 60 52.21 5.09 -6.46
N LYS A 61 52.36 4.91 -7.78
CA LYS A 61 51.81 5.81 -8.82
C LYS A 61 50.29 6.01 -8.72
N SER A 62 49.51 4.93 -8.75
CA SER A 62 48.04 5.01 -8.64
C SER A 62 47.61 5.49 -7.26
N THR A 63 48.39 5.20 -6.21
CA THR A 63 48.14 5.79 -4.87
C THR A 63 48.29 7.30 -4.91
N LEU A 64 49.36 7.83 -5.52
CA LEU A 64 49.55 9.27 -5.71
C LEU A 64 48.40 9.87 -6.53
N ALA A 65 48.02 9.23 -7.62
CA ALA A 65 46.90 9.64 -8.48
C ALA A 65 45.58 9.72 -7.71
N HIS A 66 45.28 8.72 -6.89
CA HIS A 66 44.05 8.64 -6.10
C HIS A 66 44.03 9.62 -4.92
N VAL A 67 45.18 9.88 -4.29
CA VAL A 67 45.27 10.90 -3.23
C VAL A 67 45.11 12.30 -3.81
N VAL A 68 45.82 12.61 -4.91
CA VAL A 68 45.64 13.88 -5.65
C VAL A 68 44.22 14.02 -6.18
N GLY A 69 43.64 12.95 -6.68
CA GLY A 69 42.25 12.92 -7.14
C GLY A 69 41.21 13.00 -6.02
N GLY A 70 41.62 13.06 -4.74
CA GLY A 70 40.72 13.10 -3.59
C GLY A 70 39.87 11.83 -3.42
N ILE A 71 40.26 10.71 -4.04
CA ILE A 71 39.61 9.39 -3.91
C ILE A 71 40.09 8.71 -2.62
N LEU A 72 41.37 8.85 -2.29
CA LEU A 72 41.99 8.37 -1.06
C LEU A 72 42.40 9.53 -0.15
N GLN A 73 42.31 9.34 1.16
CA GLN A 73 42.91 10.25 2.16
C GLN A 73 44.41 9.98 2.32
N TYR A 74 45.15 10.97 2.78
CA TYR A 74 46.54 10.84 3.24
C TYR A 74 46.63 10.91 4.77
N GLU A 75 47.72 10.39 5.36
CA GLU A 75 47.91 10.32 6.81
C GLU A 75 48.84 11.41 7.35
N SER A 76 49.83 11.85 6.56
CA SER A 76 50.82 12.87 6.97
C SER A 76 51.20 13.76 5.78
N GLY A 77 51.73 14.93 6.08
CA GLY A 77 52.00 16.00 5.11
C GLY A 77 50.77 16.84 4.83
N GLU A 78 50.83 17.64 3.78
CA GLU A 78 49.74 18.52 3.36
C GLU A 78 49.61 18.55 1.84
N LEU A 79 48.36 18.59 1.37
CA LEU A 79 48.02 18.81 -0.04
C LEU A 79 47.34 20.17 -0.13
N TYR A 80 47.93 21.08 -0.92
CA TYR A 80 47.38 22.39 -1.20
C TYR A 80 46.78 22.42 -2.60
N PHE A 81 45.54 22.91 -2.70
CA PHE A 81 44.90 23.19 -3.97
C PHE A 81 44.68 24.70 -4.11
N ALA A 82 45.17 25.29 -5.21
CA ALA A 82 45.18 26.73 -5.44
C ALA A 82 45.69 27.54 -4.23
N GLY A 83 46.71 27.01 -3.54
CA GLY A 83 47.33 27.60 -2.34
C GLY A 83 46.53 27.43 -1.04
N ARG A 84 45.45 26.66 -1.02
CA ARG A 84 44.67 26.37 0.20
C ARG A 84 44.93 24.95 0.70
N PRO A 85 45.23 24.73 1.99
CA PRO A 85 45.45 23.39 2.55
C PRO A 85 44.15 22.57 2.50
N THR A 86 44.26 21.25 2.49
CA THR A 86 43.13 20.30 2.44
C THR A 86 43.01 19.44 3.69
N SER A 87 43.94 19.53 4.65
CA SER A 87 43.89 18.78 5.91
C SER A 87 42.61 18.96 6.73
N HIS A 88 41.92 20.11 6.58
CA HIS A 88 40.67 20.40 7.26
C HIS A 88 39.41 19.95 6.50
N PHE A 89 39.56 19.39 5.29
CA PHE A 89 38.43 19.01 4.45
C PHE A 89 37.62 17.88 5.09
N ASP A 90 36.32 18.11 5.25
CA ASP A 90 35.37 17.05 5.57
C ASP A 90 35.00 16.23 4.31
N GLY A 91 34.19 15.18 4.47
CA GLY A 91 33.76 14.37 3.32
C GLY A 91 33.04 15.16 2.23
N ARG A 92 32.32 16.24 2.58
CA ARG A 92 31.66 17.13 1.62
C ARG A 92 32.67 18.02 0.94
N ASP A 93 33.67 18.55 1.64
CA ASP A 93 34.72 19.37 1.03
C ASP A 93 35.48 18.56 -0.03
N TRP A 94 35.83 17.30 0.28
CA TRP A 94 36.41 16.37 -0.68
C TRP A 94 35.49 16.04 -1.86
N GLU A 95 34.16 15.95 -1.65
CA GLU A 95 33.21 15.83 -2.76
C GLU A 95 33.19 17.05 -3.66
N HIS A 96 33.21 18.27 -3.11
CA HIS A 96 33.26 19.50 -3.89
C HIS A 96 34.60 19.61 -4.63
N TYR A 97 35.70 19.28 -3.95
CA TYR A 97 37.02 19.18 -4.56
C TYR A 97 37.01 18.27 -5.79
N ARG A 98 36.53 17.03 -5.65
CA ARG A 98 36.43 16.08 -6.77
C ARG A 98 35.48 16.55 -7.85
N ARG A 99 34.30 17.06 -7.49
CA ARG A 99 33.28 17.52 -8.44
C ARG A 99 33.81 18.65 -9.32
N ASP A 100 34.41 19.66 -8.70
CA ASP A 100 34.70 20.92 -9.39
C ASP A 100 36.12 20.94 -9.96
N ASN A 101 37.06 20.19 -9.37
CA ASN A 101 38.49 20.38 -9.65
C ASN A 101 39.20 19.21 -10.35
N ILE A 102 38.65 17.99 -10.26
CA ILE A 102 39.30 16.77 -10.76
C ILE A 102 38.50 16.14 -11.90
N SER A 103 39.15 15.87 -13.02
CA SER A 103 38.67 14.93 -14.05
C SER A 103 39.52 13.68 -14.03
N PHE A 104 38.92 12.50 -14.20
CA PHE A 104 39.61 11.23 -14.02
C PHE A 104 39.32 10.28 -15.18
N ILE A 105 40.37 9.72 -15.77
CA ILE A 105 40.34 8.60 -16.72
C ILE A 105 40.92 7.40 -15.99
N SER A 106 40.09 6.40 -15.73
CA SER A 106 40.49 5.18 -15.03
C SER A 106 40.88 4.07 -16.01
N GLN A 107 41.74 3.15 -15.57
CA GLN A 107 42.11 1.93 -16.29
C GLN A 107 40.89 1.12 -16.80
N ASN A 108 39.82 1.03 -15.99
CA ASN A 108 38.56 0.34 -16.35
C ASN A 108 37.58 1.19 -17.18
N TYR A 109 38.06 2.17 -17.95
CA TYR A 109 37.29 3.15 -18.77
C TYR A 109 36.39 4.12 -17.98
N GLY A 110 35.82 3.74 -16.84
CA GLY A 110 34.97 4.62 -16.05
C GLY A 110 33.64 5.01 -16.73
N ILE A 111 33.17 4.23 -17.71
CA ILE A 111 31.98 4.53 -18.53
C ILE A 111 30.69 3.88 -17.99
N LEU A 112 29.54 4.53 -18.17
CA LEU A 112 28.23 3.97 -17.80
C LEU A 112 27.74 3.04 -18.92
N LEU A 113 27.93 1.74 -18.74
CA LEU A 113 27.67 0.71 -19.76
C LEU A 113 26.19 0.64 -20.20
N SER A 114 25.26 0.95 -19.28
CA SER A 114 23.82 0.99 -19.54
C SER A 114 23.39 2.14 -20.45
N CYS A 115 24.21 3.19 -20.53
CA CYS A 115 23.91 4.41 -21.27
C CYS A 115 24.46 4.35 -22.71
N THR A 116 23.89 5.17 -23.58
CA THR A 116 24.44 5.45 -24.91
C THR A 116 25.74 6.24 -24.85
N VAL A 117 26.48 6.28 -25.96
CA VAL A 117 27.67 7.13 -26.13
C VAL A 117 27.34 8.59 -25.84
N LEU A 118 26.23 9.09 -26.38
CA LEU A 118 25.79 10.47 -26.16
C LEU A 118 25.43 10.74 -24.70
N GLU A 119 24.66 9.85 -24.08
CA GLU A 119 24.25 10.00 -22.68
C GLU A 119 25.44 10.02 -21.74
N ASN A 120 26.48 9.20 -21.99
CA ASN A 120 27.70 9.21 -21.19
C ASN A 120 28.35 10.60 -21.10
N VAL A 121 28.47 11.31 -22.22
CA VAL A 121 29.06 12.66 -22.27
C VAL A 121 28.09 13.72 -21.72
N ILE A 122 26.80 13.62 -22.08
CA ILE A 122 25.76 14.52 -21.53
C ILE A 122 25.71 14.41 -20.00
N ASN A 123 25.81 13.21 -19.44
CA ASN A 123 25.78 12.99 -17.99
C ASN A 123 26.90 13.77 -17.28
N ALA A 124 28.12 13.78 -17.85
CA ALA A 124 29.23 14.55 -17.30
C ALA A 124 28.96 16.06 -17.31
N LEU A 125 28.42 16.58 -18.42
CA LEU A 125 28.07 18.00 -18.57
C LEU A 125 26.92 18.41 -17.64
N ARG A 126 25.89 17.57 -17.52
CA ARG A 126 24.72 17.79 -16.65
C ARG A 126 25.10 17.81 -15.18
N LEU A 127 25.96 16.87 -14.75
CA LEU A 127 26.48 16.81 -13.38
C LEU A 127 27.37 18.02 -13.05
N SER A 128 28.01 18.62 -14.06
CA SER A 128 28.77 19.88 -13.95
C SER A 128 27.90 21.15 -13.99
N GLY A 129 26.57 21.00 -14.01
CA GLY A 129 25.62 22.12 -13.94
C GLY A 129 25.12 22.66 -15.28
N MET A 130 25.46 22.04 -16.41
CA MET A 130 25.01 22.48 -17.73
C MET A 130 23.52 22.13 -17.98
N GLU A 131 22.79 23.00 -18.67
CA GLU A 131 21.40 22.72 -19.06
C GLU A 131 21.33 21.65 -20.17
N LYS A 132 20.17 21.00 -20.30
CA LYS A 132 20.00 19.83 -21.18
C LYS A 132 20.33 20.14 -22.65
N GLN A 133 19.88 21.27 -23.16
CA GLN A 133 20.09 21.64 -24.57
C GLN A 133 21.56 21.98 -24.85
N ASP A 134 22.18 22.76 -23.97
CA ASP A 134 23.60 23.11 -24.05
C ASP A 134 24.49 21.88 -23.91
N ALA A 135 24.19 20.99 -22.97
CA ALA A 135 24.91 19.74 -22.76
C ALA A 135 24.89 18.87 -24.02
N ARG A 136 23.77 18.84 -24.75
CA ARG A 136 23.69 18.07 -26.00
C ARG A 136 24.54 18.69 -27.12
N ARG A 137 24.54 20.02 -27.22
CA ARG A 137 25.33 20.77 -28.21
C ARG A 137 26.83 20.60 -27.96
N GLU A 138 27.24 20.68 -26.71
CA GLU A 138 28.65 20.54 -26.33
C GLU A 138 29.11 19.08 -26.41
N ALA A 139 28.27 18.13 -25.99
CA ALA A 139 28.56 16.71 -26.16
C ALA A 139 28.79 16.34 -27.63
N LYS A 140 28.08 16.99 -28.58
CA LYS A 140 28.33 16.79 -30.01
C LYS A 140 29.76 17.14 -30.40
N LYS A 141 30.23 18.35 -30.05
CA LYS A 141 31.59 18.80 -30.38
C LYS A 141 32.65 17.87 -29.80
N ILE A 142 32.47 17.46 -28.54
CA ILE A 142 33.41 16.56 -27.86
C ILE A 142 33.43 15.19 -28.53
N LEU A 143 32.26 14.66 -28.89
CA LEU A 143 32.17 13.37 -29.59
C LEU A 143 32.70 13.43 -31.01
N GLU A 144 32.62 14.55 -31.70
CA GLU A 144 33.28 14.77 -33.00
C GLU A 144 34.80 14.78 -32.83
N LYS A 145 35.34 15.48 -31.82
CA LYS A 145 36.78 15.49 -31.50
C LYS A 145 37.36 14.09 -31.24
N VAL A 146 36.59 13.20 -30.61
CA VAL A 146 37.03 11.82 -30.33
C VAL A 146 36.55 10.80 -31.37
N GLU A 147 35.96 11.25 -32.49
CA GLU A 147 35.46 10.41 -33.58
C GLU A 147 34.38 9.38 -33.17
N LEU A 148 33.52 9.73 -32.20
CA LEU A 148 32.44 8.87 -31.70
C LEU A 148 31.03 9.39 -32.01
N TRP A 149 30.89 10.52 -32.70
CA TRP A 149 29.58 11.12 -32.99
C TRP A 149 28.64 10.22 -33.81
N GLU A 150 29.17 9.48 -34.77
CA GLU A 150 28.37 8.53 -35.56
C GLU A 150 27.82 7.38 -34.70
N LEU A 151 28.49 7.06 -33.59
CA LEU A 151 28.09 6.04 -32.63
C LEU A 151 27.22 6.58 -31.48
N ARG A 152 26.79 7.84 -31.53
CA ARG A 152 26.07 8.55 -30.44
C ARG A 152 24.90 7.76 -29.82
N SER A 153 24.16 7.00 -30.63
CA SER A 153 22.98 6.22 -30.20
C SER A 153 23.31 4.79 -29.75
N ARG A 154 24.55 4.32 -29.95
CA ARG A 154 24.99 2.98 -29.57
C ARG A 154 25.17 2.92 -28.05
N ARG A 155 24.78 1.81 -27.42
CA ARG A 155 25.06 1.58 -25.99
C ARG A 155 26.56 1.37 -25.76
N ALA A 156 27.10 1.95 -24.70
CA ALA A 156 28.51 1.87 -24.33
C ALA A 156 28.99 0.41 -24.15
N ALA A 157 28.12 -0.46 -23.64
CA ALA A 157 28.39 -1.91 -23.53
C ALA A 157 28.76 -2.58 -24.87
N LYS A 158 28.34 -2.03 -26.02
CA LYS A 158 28.56 -2.59 -27.36
C LYS A 158 29.78 -2.01 -28.09
N LEU A 159 30.59 -1.17 -27.45
CA LEU A 159 31.77 -0.56 -28.05
C LEU A 159 33.00 -1.49 -27.99
N SER A 160 33.92 -1.34 -28.94
CA SER A 160 35.26 -1.96 -28.82
C SER A 160 36.08 -1.32 -27.70
N SER A 161 37.15 -1.97 -27.23
CA SER A 161 38.02 -1.45 -26.16
C SER A 161 38.58 -0.05 -26.47
N GLY A 162 39.07 0.17 -27.70
CA GLY A 162 39.53 1.50 -28.14
C GLY A 162 38.42 2.56 -28.20
N GLN A 163 37.21 2.18 -28.62
CA GLN A 163 36.04 3.08 -28.58
C GLN A 163 35.61 3.41 -27.14
N LYS A 164 35.68 2.44 -26.22
CA LYS A 164 35.40 2.66 -24.79
C LYS A 164 36.41 3.63 -24.18
N GLN A 165 37.69 3.52 -24.55
CA GLN A 165 38.74 4.44 -24.09
C GLN A 165 38.51 5.86 -24.61
N ARG A 166 38.21 6.02 -25.90
CA ARG A 166 37.86 7.33 -26.47
C ARG A 166 36.60 7.93 -25.83
N LEU A 167 35.61 7.11 -25.45
CA LEU A 167 34.45 7.58 -24.70
C LEU A 167 34.80 8.01 -23.27
N SER A 168 35.73 7.31 -22.61
CA SER A 168 36.27 7.71 -21.31
C SER A 168 36.92 9.09 -21.38
N ILE A 169 37.78 9.29 -22.38
CA ILE A 169 38.43 10.57 -22.66
C ILE A 169 37.38 11.64 -22.94
N ALA A 170 36.41 11.38 -23.82
CA ALA A 170 35.33 12.33 -24.10
C ALA A 170 34.60 12.78 -22.81
N ARG A 171 34.32 11.86 -21.89
CA ARG A 171 33.73 12.20 -20.59
C ARG A 171 34.66 13.05 -19.73
N ALA A 172 35.96 12.74 -19.72
CA ALA A 172 36.95 13.50 -18.96
C ALA A 172 37.22 14.90 -19.55
N LEU A 173 37.13 15.05 -20.87
CA LEU A 173 37.16 16.33 -21.59
C LEU A 173 35.90 17.16 -21.32
N ALA A 174 34.74 16.51 -21.21
CA ALA A 174 33.46 17.18 -20.96
C ALA A 174 33.33 17.81 -19.58
N LYS A 175 34.11 17.34 -18.61
CA LYS A 175 34.14 17.92 -17.27
C LYS A 175 35.09 19.13 -17.25
N PRO A 176 34.61 20.35 -16.94
CA PRO A 176 35.43 21.56 -16.91
C PRO A 176 36.27 21.64 -15.64
N ALA A 177 37.27 20.76 -15.53
CA ALA A 177 38.14 20.64 -14.36
C ALA A 177 39.58 21.12 -14.66
N PRO A 178 40.21 21.91 -13.77
CA PRO A 178 41.60 22.38 -13.89
C PRO A 178 42.67 21.29 -13.75
N ILE A 179 42.31 20.10 -13.28
CA ILE A 179 43.20 18.94 -13.18
C ILE A 179 42.54 17.75 -13.88
N LEU A 180 43.26 17.09 -14.79
CA LEU A 180 42.89 15.81 -15.37
C LEU A 180 43.95 14.77 -14.99
N ILE A 181 43.49 13.64 -14.44
CA ILE A 181 44.33 12.51 -14.08
C ILE A 181 43.97 11.36 -15.00
N ALA A 182 44.96 10.76 -15.65
CA ALA A 182 44.79 9.62 -16.54
C ALA A 182 45.64 8.46 -16.04
N ASP A 183 44.99 7.44 -15.48
CA ASP A 183 45.63 6.24 -14.95
C ASP A 183 45.64 5.13 -16.01
N GLU A 184 46.83 4.88 -16.56
CA GLU A 184 47.09 3.93 -17.65
C GLU A 184 46.11 4.01 -18.84
N PRO A 185 45.96 5.18 -19.48
CA PRO A 185 44.95 5.38 -20.50
C PRO A 185 45.24 4.67 -21.83
N THR A 186 46.44 4.11 -22.04
CA THR A 186 46.84 3.44 -23.29
C THR A 186 47.10 1.94 -23.15
N GLY A 187 47.10 1.36 -21.94
CA GLY A 187 47.58 -0.02 -21.71
C GLY A 187 46.83 -1.15 -22.44
N ASN A 188 45.63 -0.90 -22.95
CA ASN A 188 44.82 -1.88 -23.70
C ASN A 188 44.60 -1.49 -25.17
N LEU A 189 45.44 -0.60 -25.72
CA LEU A 189 45.31 -0.06 -27.07
C LEU A 189 46.43 -0.53 -28.00
N ASP A 190 46.16 -0.52 -29.30
CA ASP A 190 47.22 -0.60 -30.31
C ASP A 190 47.98 0.75 -30.39
N PRO A 191 49.21 0.76 -30.92
CA PRO A 191 50.05 1.97 -30.94
C PRO A 191 49.39 3.17 -31.66
N GLU A 192 48.61 2.91 -32.70
CA GLU A 192 47.92 3.98 -33.45
C GLU A 192 46.84 4.65 -32.59
N ASN A 193 46.05 3.88 -31.85
CA ASN A 193 45.06 4.41 -30.93
C ASN A 193 45.71 5.03 -29.69
N SER A 194 46.82 4.47 -29.18
CA SER A 194 47.59 5.07 -28.08
C SER A 194 48.04 6.49 -28.43
N ALA A 195 48.64 6.70 -29.61
CA ALA A 195 49.08 8.00 -30.09
C ALA A 195 47.91 9.01 -30.20
N LYS A 196 46.74 8.56 -30.66
CA LYS A 196 45.51 9.38 -30.70
C LYS A 196 45.05 9.78 -29.29
N VAL A 197 45.11 8.87 -28.32
CA VAL A 197 44.75 9.16 -26.93
C VAL A 197 45.71 10.18 -26.31
N ILE A 198 47.02 9.97 -26.46
CA ILE A 198 48.02 10.89 -25.92
C ILE A 198 47.90 12.28 -26.55
N SER A 199 47.66 12.39 -27.86
CA SER A 199 47.49 13.69 -28.51
C SER A 199 46.27 14.46 -28.01
N LEU A 200 45.15 13.78 -27.72
CA LEU A 200 43.97 14.38 -27.08
C LEU A 200 44.26 14.87 -25.64
N LEU A 201 45.07 14.12 -24.89
CA LEU A 201 45.52 14.52 -23.55
C LEU A 201 46.47 15.72 -23.60
N ALA A 202 47.35 15.76 -24.59
CA ALA A 202 48.25 16.90 -24.84
C ALA A 202 47.48 18.17 -25.22
N GLU A 203 46.45 18.06 -26.08
CA GLU A 203 45.55 19.19 -26.39
C GLU A 203 44.85 19.67 -25.12
N ALA A 204 44.35 18.74 -24.30
CA ALA A 204 43.74 19.06 -23.02
C ALA A 204 44.69 19.75 -22.03
N ALA A 205 45.99 19.44 -22.05
CA ALA A 205 46.98 20.03 -21.15
C ALA A 205 47.22 21.53 -21.39
N LYS A 206 46.84 22.08 -22.54
CA LYS A 206 46.99 23.51 -22.84
C LYS A 206 46.23 24.40 -21.86
N ASP A 207 45.08 23.94 -21.38
CA ASP A 207 44.16 24.74 -20.55
C ASP A 207 44.07 24.26 -19.09
N ARG A 208 44.76 23.17 -18.72
CA ARG A 208 44.68 22.53 -17.39
C ARG A 208 45.91 21.67 -17.10
N LEU A 209 46.10 21.28 -15.85
CA LEU A 209 47.11 20.29 -15.46
C LEU A 209 46.67 18.90 -15.92
N VAL A 210 47.54 18.16 -16.61
CA VAL A 210 47.33 16.75 -16.96
C VAL A 210 48.39 15.89 -16.30
N LEU A 211 47.95 14.93 -15.47
CA LEU A 211 48.80 13.91 -14.84
C LEU A 211 48.55 12.57 -15.55
N LEU A 212 49.53 12.08 -16.30
CA LEU A 212 49.50 10.78 -16.96
C LEU A 212 50.29 9.77 -16.14
N ILE A 213 49.62 8.78 -15.58
CA ILE A 213 50.28 7.61 -15.00
C ILE A 213 50.44 6.57 -16.11
N THR A 214 51.68 6.17 -16.37
CA THR A 214 52.00 5.16 -17.38
C THR A 214 53.26 4.39 -16.97
N HIS A 215 53.31 3.11 -17.33
CA HIS A 215 54.52 2.30 -17.27
C HIS A 215 55.34 2.43 -18.57
N ASP A 216 54.69 2.73 -19.69
CA ASP A 216 55.35 2.99 -20.98
C ASP A 216 55.41 4.51 -21.23
N PHE A 217 56.61 5.06 -21.04
CA PHE A 217 56.87 6.48 -21.26
C PHE A 217 57.08 6.81 -22.74
N SER A 218 57.49 5.84 -23.56
CA SER A 218 57.93 6.07 -24.94
C SER A 218 56.81 6.64 -25.81
N GLU A 219 55.57 6.20 -25.59
CA GLU A 219 54.38 6.68 -26.32
C GLU A 219 54.03 8.15 -26.03
N ALA A 220 54.43 8.67 -24.86
CA ALA A 220 54.07 10.01 -24.40
C ALA A 220 55.24 11.00 -24.40
N GLU A 221 56.45 10.50 -24.63
CA GLU A 221 57.69 11.28 -24.53
C GLU A 221 57.63 12.56 -25.35
N ASP A 222 57.04 12.55 -26.54
CA ASP A 222 56.94 13.69 -27.46
C ASP A 222 56.01 14.82 -26.99
N TYR A 223 55.12 14.55 -26.04
CA TYR A 223 54.09 15.50 -25.61
C TYR A 223 54.29 16.02 -24.19
N VAL A 224 54.98 15.25 -23.35
CA VAL A 224 55.12 15.51 -21.91
C VAL A 224 56.04 16.71 -21.64
N THR A 225 55.63 17.60 -20.76
CA THR A 225 56.42 18.76 -20.31
C THR A 225 57.38 18.40 -19.17
N ARG A 226 57.02 17.43 -18.32
CA ARG A 226 57.78 17.03 -17.14
C ARG A 226 57.58 15.54 -16.84
N ARG A 227 58.66 14.84 -16.48
CA ARG A 227 58.64 13.43 -16.09
C ARG A 227 59.03 13.28 -14.63
N ILE A 228 58.22 12.54 -13.88
CA ILE A 228 58.45 12.18 -12.49
C ILE A 228 58.51 10.65 -12.42
N SER A 229 59.52 10.11 -11.74
CA SER A 229 59.63 8.66 -11.52
C SER A 229 59.49 8.33 -10.03
N LEU A 230 58.63 7.35 -9.73
CA LEU A 230 58.43 6.83 -8.38
C LEU A 230 59.00 5.43 -8.22
N GLN A 231 59.61 5.18 -7.07
CA GLN A 231 60.06 3.88 -6.59
C GLN A 231 59.80 3.78 -5.08
N ASP A 232 59.20 2.67 -4.63
CA ASP A 232 58.88 2.41 -3.21
C ASP A 232 58.20 3.59 -2.48
N GLY A 233 57.25 4.25 -3.15
CA GLY A 233 56.52 5.38 -2.61
C GLY A 233 57.34 6.67 -2.48
N ARG A 234 58.51 6.76 -3.11
CA ARG A 234 59.40 7.94 -3.10
C ARG A 234 59.68 8.44 -4.53
N ILE A 235 59.99 9.73 -4.65
CA ILE A 235 60.43 10.33 -5.91
C ILE A 235 61.91 10.01 -6.09
N ILE A 236 62.25 9.37 -7.20
CA ILE A 236 63.65 9.12 -7.60
C ILE A 236 64.11 10.05 -8.71
N MET A 237 63.18 10.65 -9.46
CA MET A 237 63.49 11.56 -10.55
C MET A 237 62.38 12.58 -10.74
N ASP A 238 62.79 13.81 -11.05
CA ASP A 238 61.91 14.91 -11.42
C ASP A 238 62.62 15.78 -12.48
N ALA A 239 62.23 15.61 -13.74
CA ALA A 239 62.91 16.21 -14.89
C ALA A 239 61.92 17.02 -15.75
N THR A 240 62.21 18.30 -15.99
CA THR A 240 61.48 19.11 -16.97
C THR A 240 62.05 18.85 -18.35
N LEU A 241 61.21 18.38 -19.27
CA LEU A 241 61.60 18.03 -20.64
C LEU A 241 61.31 19.16 -21.62
N ARG A 242 60.21 19.89 -21.42
CA ARG A 242 59.77 20.99 -22.27
C ARG A 242 59.12 22.10 -21.44
N PRO A 243 59.15 23.36 -21.90
CA PRO A 243 58.40 24.42 -21.25
C PRO A 243 56.89 24.09 -21.27
N ALA A 244 56.20 24.36 -20.16
CA ALA A 244 54.74 24.29 -20.11
C ALA A 244 54.13 25.32 -21.06
N ALA A 245 52.97 25.00 -21.63
CA ALA A 245 52.23 25.99 -22.41
C ALA A 245 51.83 27.17 -21.51
N GLU A 246 51.94 28.40 -22.01
CA GLU A 246 51.33 29.54 -21.32
C GLU A 246 49.82 29.28 -21.25
N PRO A 247 49.22 29.21 -20.04
CA PRO A 247 47.81 28.91 -19.92
C PRO A 247 47.02 30.01 -20.62
N SER A 248 45.99 29.63 -21.38
CA SER A 248 45.06 30.61 -21.92
C SER A 248 44.49 31.49 -20.79
N GLU A 249 44.41 32.81 -21.02
CA GLU A 249 43.84 33.79 -20.07
C GLU A 249 42.36 33.53 -19.74
N GLN A 250 41.72 32.57 -20.43
CA GLN A 250 40.35 32.20 -20.15
C GLN A 250 40.26 31.47 -18.80
N PRO A 251 39.49 32.02 -17.83
CA PRO A 251 39.23 31.32 -16.58
C PRO A 251 38.48 30.03 -16.89
N ALA A 252 38.80 28.95 -16.16
CA ALA A 252 37.97 27.76 -16.17
C ALA A 252 36.51 28.18 -15.87
N PRO A 253 35.52 27.74 -16.66
CA PRO A 253 34.15 28.20 -16.50
C PRO A 253 33.66 27.84 -15.10
N ALA A 254 33.21 28.84 -14.35
CA ALA A 254 32.71 28.64 -13.00
C ALA A 254 31.51 27.66 -13.01
N PRO A 255 31.43 26.73 -12.04
CA PRO A 255 30.32 25.79 -11.96
C PRO A 255 28.99 26.56 -11.84
N LYS A 256 28.07 26.33 -12.78
CA LYS A 256 26.75 26.97 -12.79
C LYS A 256 25.78 26.26 -11.84
N LYS A 257 24.77 27.01 -11.37
CA LYS A 257 23.77 26.71 -10.30
C LYS A 257 23.46 25.24 -10.02
N LYS A 258 23.25 24.94 -8.72
CA LYS A 258 22.78 23.65 -8.17
C LYS A 258 21.47 23.19 -8.83
N GLN A 259 21.55 22.29 -9.80
CA GLN A 259 20.39 21.60 -10.35
C GLN A 259 19.89 20.49 -9.40
N ALA A 260 18.66 20.01 -9.59
CA ALA A 260 18.10 18.86 -8.87
C ALA A 260 18.75 17.53 -9.32
N LEU A 261 20.03 17.35 -9.00
CA LEU A 261 20.86 16.22 -9.44
C LEU A 261 20.36 14.85 -8.94
N SER A 262 19.63 14.81 -7.82
CA SER A 262 19.08 13.57 -7.25
C SER A 262 17.98 12.94 -8.12
N LEU A 263 17.01 13.73 -8.57
CA LEU A 263 15.94 13.28 -9.48
C LEU A 263 16.51 12.86 -10.84
N TYR A 264 17.52 13.60 -11.33
CA TYR A 264 18.21 13.25 -12.56
C TYR A 264 18.94 11.91 -12.44
N ALA A 265 19.69 11.69 -11.36
CA ALA A 265 20.38 10.43 -11.11
C ALA A 265 19.39 9.26 -10.95
N ALA A 266 18.27 9.47 -10.27
CA ALA A 266 17.22 8.46 -10.14
C ALA A 266 16.67 8.07 -11.52
N ARG A 267 16.32 9.07 -12.34
CA ARG A 267 15.83 8.84 -13.71
C ARG A 267 16.83 8.07 -14.56
N LEU A 268 18.12 8.39 -14.45
CA LEU A 268 19.17 7.73 -15.20
C LEU A 268 19.28 6.23 -14.88
N GLN A 269 19.21 5.88 -13.59
CA GLN A 269 19.21 4.47 -13.15
C GLN A 269 17.98 3.73 -13.68
N LEU A 270 16.79 4.36 -13.59
CA LEU A 270 15.54 3.80 -14.08
C LEU A 270 15.54 3.54 -15.59
N THR A 271 15.97 4.52 -16.40
CA THR A 271 15.96 4.35 -17.86
C THR A 271 17.08 3.45 -18.37
N GLY A 272 18.20 3.37 -17.64
CA GLY A 272 19.35 2.57 -18.04
C GLY A 272 19.16 1.06 -17.85
N ARG A 273 18.20 0.64 -17.01
CA ARG A 273 18.06 -0.77 -16.59
C ARG A 273 16.59 -1.24 -16.63
N PRO A 274 15.96 -1.34 -17.82
CA PRO A 274 14.53 -1.64 -17.93
C PRO A 274 14.16 -3.02 -17.37
N VAL A 275 14.97 -4.06 -17.64
CA VAL A 275 14.72 -5.42 -17.11
C VAL A 275 14.75 -5.43 -15.58
N TRP A 276 15.74 -4.77 -15.00
CA TRP A 276 15.84 -4.62 -13.54
C TRP A 276 14.62 -3.89 -12.97
N CYS A 277 14.20 -2.79 -13.62
CA CYS A 277 13.00 -2.04 -13.21
C CYS A 277 11.74 -2.91 -13.25
N SER A 278 11.57 -3.73 -14.30
CA SER A 278 10.45 -4.66 -14.40
C SER A 278 10.46 -5.68 -13.27
N VAL A 279 11.61 -6.27 -12.95
CA VAL A 279 11.73 -7.23 -11.83
C VAL A 279 11.38 -6.59 -10.49
N VAL A 280 11.92 -5.39 -10.22
CA VAL A 280 11.62 -4.63 -8.98
C VAL A 280 10.13 -4.33 -8.89
N LEU A 281 9.52 -3.86 -9.99
CA LEU A 281 8.10 -3.53 -10.03
C LEU A 281 7.23 -4.76 -9.79
N THR A 282 7.49 -5.87 -10.50
CA THR A 282 6.72 -7.11 -10.34
C THR A 282 6.79 -7.62 -8.90
N LEU A 283 7.98 -7.61 -8.30
CA LEU A 283 8.16 -7.98 -6.89
C LEU A 283 7.33 -7.08 -5.96
N LEU A 284 7.40 -5.76 -6.14
CA LEU A 284 6.68 -4.81 -5.28
C LEU A 284 5.16 -4.91 -5.49
N ALA A 285 4.70 -5.22 -6.70
CA ALA A 285 3.29 -5.47 -6.97
C ALA A 285 2.79 -6.77 -6.29
N LEU A 286 3.56 -7.86 -6.39
CA LEU A 286 3.21 -9.13 -5.74
C LEU A 286 3.22 -9.01 -4.22
N THR A 287 4.22 -8.33 -3.65
CA THR A 287 4.30 -8.09 -2.21
C THR A 287 3.14 -7.19 -1.76
N ALA A 288 2.82 -6.12 -2.48
CA ALA A 288 1.66 -5.28 -2.19
C ALA A 288 0.37 -6.13 -2.19
N PHE A 289 0.11 -6.86 -3.28
CA PHE A 289 -1.03 -7.77 -3.39
C PHE A 289 -1.13 -8.73 -2.20
N ALA A 290 -0.02 -9.38 -1.83
CA ALA A 290 0.04 -10.29 -0.69
C ALA A 290 -0.24 -9.57 0.64
N VAL A 291 0.37 -8.41 0.89
CA VAL A 291 0.11 -7.62 2.12
C VAL A 291 -1.38 -7.31 2.23
N PHE A 292 -2.01 -6.83 1.17
CA PHE A 292 -3.44 -6.52 1.17
C PHE A 292 -4.32 -7.76 1.35
N ALA A 293 -4.03 -8.86 0.64
CA ALA A 293 -4.81 -10.09 0.73
C ALA A 293 -4.71 -10.74 2.12
N PHE A 294 -3.49 -10.90 2.65
CA PHE A 294 -3.27 -11.56 3.94
C PHE A 294 -3.67 -10.69 5.12
N LEU A 295 -3.35 -9.39 5.11
CA LEU A 295 -3.74 -8.50 6.20
C LEU A 295 -5.24 -8.20 6.14
N GLY A 296 -5.84 -8.14 4.95
CA GLY A 296 -7.29 -8.10 4.79
C GLY A 296 -7.98 -9.35 5.35
N THR A 297 -7.47 -10.54 5.04
CA THR A 297 -7.95 -11.80 5.62
C THR A 297 -7.80 -11.81 7.15
N PHE A 298 -6.67 -11.30 7.65
CA PHE A 298 -6.42 -11.18 9.08
C PHE A 298 -7.47 -10.29 9.76
N ILE A 299 -7.81 -9.14 9.17
CA ILE A 299 -8.80 -8.20 9.69
C ILE A 299 -10.21 -8.80 9.65
N VAL A 300 -10.60 -9.45 8.56
CA VAL A 300 -11.87 -10.20 8.48
C VAL A 300 -11.92 -11.26 9.59
N ALA A 301 -10.81 -11.95 9.79
CA ALA A 301 -10.65 -12.93 10.85
C ALA A 301 -10.40 -12.29 12.23
N LEU A 302 -10.61 -11.00 12.47
CA LEU A 302 -10.70 -10.43 13.83
C LEU A 302 -12.12 -10.48 14.40
N ASP A 303 -13.16 -10.54 13.55
CA ASP A 303 -14.53 -10.80 14.01
C ASP A 303 -14.66 -12.26 14.46
N ASP A 304 -14.99 -12.47 15.75
CA ASP A 304 -15.13 -13.79 16.36
C ASP A 304 -16.57 -14.28 16.50
N THR A 305 -17.53 -13.50 16.02
CA THR A 305 -18.96 -13.79 16.16
C THR A 305 -19.31 -15.14 15.53
N ASN A 306 -18.82 -15.41 14.32
CA ASN A 306 -19.07 -16.67 13.59
C ASN A 306 -18.43 -17.92 14.24
N THR A 307 -17.59 -17.75 15.26
CA THR A 307 -16.98 -18.87 16.01
C THR A 307 -17.76 -19.24 17.26
N ARG A 308 -18.99 -18.72 17.41
CA ARG A 308 -19.83 -18.92 18.59
C ARG A 308 -21.21 -19.46 18.19
N HIS A 309 -21.84 -20.19 19.09
CA HIS A 309 -23.24 -20.58 18.99
C HIS A 309 -24.14 -19.38 19.28
N TYR A 310 -25.18 -19.23 18.46
CA TYR A 310 -26.22 -18.23 18.66
C TYR A 310 -27.20 -18.71 19.74
N ASP A 311 -27.28 -17.98 20.85
CA ASP A 311 -28.31 -18.10 21.86
C ASP A 311 -29.52 -17.24 21.46
N ASN A 312 -30.67 -17.89 21.31
CA ASN A 312 -31.91 -17.28 20.86
C ASN A 312 -32.85 -16.87 22.01
N SER A 313 -32.33 -16.81 23.25
CA SER A 313 -33.07 -16.42 24.44
C SER A 313 -33.60 -14.98 24.40
N ALA A 314 -32.76 -14.05 23.92
CA ALA A 314 -33.12 -12.64 23.81
C ALA A 314 -33.91 -12.33 22.53
N PHE A 315 -33.38 -12.75 21.39
CA PHE A 315 -33.98 -12.59 20.06
C PHE A 315 -34.06 -13.97 19.41
N ARG A 316 -35.19 -14.31 18.80
CA ARG A 316 -35.35 -15.59 18.12
C ARG A 316 -34.66 -15.58 16.77
N ASN A 317 -34.76 -14.47 16.05
CA ASN A 317 -34.14 -14.28 14.76
C ASN A 317 -32.75 -13.65 14.91
N GLY A 318 -31.74 -14.49 14.72
CA GLY A 318 -30.32 -14.16 14.75
C GLY A 318 -29.70 -13.89 13.39
N GLU A 319 -30.46 -13.41 12.40
CA GLU A 319 -29.92 -13.10 11.09
C GLU A 319 -28.74 -12.09 11.18
N PRO A 320 -27.56 -12.38 10.60
CA PRO A 320 -26.37 -11.54 10.77
C PRO A 320 -26.56 -10.08 10.33
N THR A 321 -27.31 -9.86 9.27
CA THR A 321 -27.59 -8.54 8.68
C THR A 321 -28.67 -7.75 9.42
N ARG A 322 -29.33 -8.34 10.42
CA ARG A 322 -30.39 -7.66 11.18
C ARG A 322 -29.79 -6.73 12.24
N ILE A 323 -30.30 -5.51 12.32
CA ILE A 323 -30.01 -4.55 13.39
C ILE A 323 -31.32 -4.12 14.03
N VAL A 324 -31.37 -4.18 15.36
CA VAL A 324 -32.52 -3.72 16.14
C VAL A 324 -32.25 -2.30 16.60
N VAL A 325 -33.19 -1.39 16.35
CA VAL A 325 -33.06 0.03 16.67
C VAL A 325 -34.27 0.53 17.47
N GLN A 326 -34.00 1.35 18.46
CA GLN A 326 -34.98 2.08 19.26
C GLN A 326 -34.45 3.50 19.52
N ARG A 327 -35.35 4.46 19.77
CA ARG A 327 -34.92 5.78 20.26
C ARG A 327 -34.28 5.71 21.64
N SER A 328 -33.18 6.43 21.84
CA SER A 328 -32.51 6.45 23.15
C SER A 328 -33.36 7.10 24.25
N ASP A 329 -34.34 7.94 23.90
CA ASP A 329 -35.27 8.57 24.84
C ASP A 329 -36.45 7.65 25.23
N GLY A 330 -36.53 6.45 24.68
CA GLY A 330 -37.58 5.47 24.96
C GLY A 330 -38.94 5.79 24.35
N LYS A 331 -39.07 6.86 23.56
CA LYS A 331 -40.32 7.20 22.87
C LYS A 331 -40.53 6.30 21.64
N ASN A 332 -41.76 6.26 21.15
CA ASN A 332 -42.09 5.63 19.87
C ASN A 332 -41.31 6.29 18.73
N MET A 333 -41.05 5.53 17.66
CA MET A 333 -40.49 6.07 16.43
C MET A 333 -41.39 7.17 15.84
N THR A 334 -40.89 7.98 14.92
CA THR A 334 -41.68 8.86 14.06
C THR A 334 -41.44 8.55 12.58
N PRO A 335 -42.32 8.97 11.65
CA PRO A 335 -42.04 8.81 10.21
C PRO A 335 -40.72 9.47 9.81
N GLU A 336 -40.37 10.61 10.42
CA GLU A 336 -39.05 11.25 10.24
C GLU A 336 -37.89 10.38 10.73
N ASP A 337 -38.09 9.56 11.77
CA ASP A 337 -37.08 8.62 12.24
C ASP A 337 -36.84 7.51 11.20
N TYR A 338 -37.88 7.04 10.52
CA TYR A 338 -37.74 6.03 9.46
C TYR A 338 -36.94 6.55 8.27
N GLU A 339 -37.25 7.77 7.80
CA GLU A 339 -36.50 8.41 6.71
C GLU A 339 -35.02 8.57 7.09
N LYS A 340 -34.73 9.04 8.32
CA LYS A 340 -33.36 9.16 8.82
C LYS A 340 -32.63 7.81 8.90
N LEU A 341 -33.34 6.76 9.35
CA LEU A 341 -32.74 5.43 9.49
C LEU A 341 -32.45 4.78 8.13
N LEU A 342 -33.30 5.02 7.12
CA LEU A 342 -33.11 4.56 5.75
C LEU A 342 -32.01 5.32 5.00
N ASP A 343 -31.74 6.58 5.35
CA ASP A 343 -30.68 7.38 4.72
C ASP A 343 -29.27 6.95 5.15
N PHE A 344 -29.12 6.15 6.21
CA PHE A 344 -27.81 5.62 6.58
C PHE A 344 -27.25 4.69 5.49
N SER A 345 -25.99 4.93 5.12
CA SER A 345 -25.28 4.09 4.17
C SER A 345 -25.30 2.61 4.60
N TYR A 346 -25.50 1.71 3.63
CA TYR A 346 -25.54 0.25 3.78
C TYR A 346 -26.80 -0.35 4.39
N VAL A 347 -27.78 0.47 4.83
CA VAL A 347 -29.13 0.01 5.17
C VAL A 347 -29.89 -0.25 3.86
N GLU A 348 -30.50 -1.43 3.73
CA GLU A 348 -31.31 -1.79 2.55
C GLU A 348 -32.79 -1.58 2.77
N SER A 349 -33.28 -2.01 3.93
CA SER A 349 -34.69 -1.98 4.26
C SER A 349 -34.93 -1.83 5.77
N LEU A 350 -36.13 -1.36 6.10
CA LEU A 350 -36.59 -1.11 7.46
C LEU A 350 -37.95 -1.78 7.66
N GLU A 351 -38.02 -2.66 8.65
CA GLU A 351 -39.23 -3.28 9.17
C GLU A 351 -39.74 -2.46 10.36
N CYS A 352 -40.89 -1.81 10.14
CA CYS A 352 -41.52 -0.88 11.09
C CYS A 352 -41.93 -1.57 12.40
N SER A 353 -42.28 -2.86 12.34
CA SER A 353 -42.58 -3.66 13.53
C SER A 353 -41.37 -4.51 13.92
N GLY A 354 -40.46 -3.98 14.72
CA GLY A 354 -39.23 -4.70 15.08
C GLY A 354 -39.45 -6.07 15.73
N TYR A 355 -40.57 -6.27 16.42
CA TYR A 355 -40.93 -7.50 17.12
C TYR A 355 -41.43 -8.62 16.19
N ILE A 356 -42.07 -8.28 15.06
CA ILE A 356 -42.62 -9.30 14.15
C ILE A 356 -41.53 -10.21 13.59
N ALA A 357 -40.32 -9.66 13.43
CA ALA A 357 -39.16 -10.38 12.93
C ALA A 357 -38.65 -11.49 13.89
N ASP A 358 -39.17 -11.57 15.12
CA ASP A 358 -38.93 -12.68 16.06
C ASP A 358 -40.10 -13.68 16.18
N VAL A 359 -41.23 -13.41 15.49
CA VAL A 359 -42.38 -14.30 15.41
C VAL A 359 -42.15 -15.30 14.28
N ASN A 360 -42.43 -16.58 14.50
CA ASN A 360 -42.30 -17.58 13.45
C ASN A 360 -43.49 -17.57 12.48
N CYS A 361 -43.22 -17.85 11.20
CA CYS A 361 -44.22 -17.87 10.12
C CYS A 361 -44.12 -19.15 9.28
N TYR A 362 -45.23 -19.88 9.14
CA TYR A 362 -45.28 -21.14 8.42
C TYR A 362 -46.41 -21.15 7.40
N TYR A 363 -46.11 -21.49 6.14
CA TYR A 363 -47.12 -21.45 5.07
C TYR A 363 -46.93 -22.53 3.99
N ILE A 364 -45.74 -23.15 3.86
CA ILE A 364 -45.49 -24.24 2.91
C ILE A 364 -45.77 -25.60 3.57
N LYS A 365 -46.80 -26.29 3.09
CA LYS A 365 -47.17 -27.63 3.56
C LYS A 365 -46.15 -28.67 3.07
N GLY A 366 -45.65 -29.51 3.97
CA GLY A 366 -44.62 -30.52 3.71
C GLY A 366 -43.18 -30.06 3.96
N GLU A 367 -42.94 -28.74 3.93
CA GLU A 367 -41.63 -28.13 4.24
C GLU A 367 -41.67 -27.43 5.61
N HIS A 368 -42.51 -26.41 5.77
CA HIS A 368 -42.60 -25.64 7.00
C HIS A 368 -43.43 -26.39 8.06
N TYR A 369 -44.54 -27.00 7.63
CA TYR A 369 -45.45 -27.71 8.54
C TYR A 369 -46.05 -28.96 7.89
N ARG A 370 -46.44 -29.92 8.72
CA ARG A 370 -47.24 -31.09 8.34
C ARG A 370 -48.64 -30.95 8.92
N ALA A 371 -49.64 -31.30 8.11
CA ALA A 371 -51.01 -31.43 8.58
C ALA A 371 -51.20 -32.76 9.30
N SER A 372 -51.72 -32.73 10.52
CA SER A 372 -52.13 -33.91 11.29
C SER A 372 -53.59 -33.77 11.70
N TYR A 373 -54.35 -34.86 11.64
CA TYR A 373 -55.78 -34.83 11.95
C TYR A 373 -56.03 -35.44 13.33
N HIS A 374 -56.77 -34.72 14.17
CA HIS A 374 -57.15 -35.18 15.50
C HIS A 374 -58.66 -35.06 15.70
N LEU A 375 -59.23 -35.99 16.46
CA LEU A 375 -60.63 -35.90 16.90
C LEU A 375 -60.70 -34.96 18.10
N VAL A 376 -61.42 -33.85 17.95
CA VAL A 376 -61.64 -32.87 19.00
C VAL A 376 -63.08 -33.00 19.49
N ASN A 377 -63.27 -33.11 20.81
CA ASN A 377 -64.60 -33.07 21.39
C ASN A 377 -65.11 -31.63 21.38
N VAL A 378 -66.12 -31.37 20.55
CA VAL A 378 -66.83 -30.09 20.41
C VAL A 378 -68.19 -30.12 21.13
N GLY A 379 -68.59 -31.27 21.67
CA GLY A 379 -69.81 -31.42 22.46
C GLY A 379 -69.64 -31.02 23.92
N SER A 380 -70.73 -31.10 24.69
CA SER A 380 -70.67 -30.84 26.13
C SER A 380 -69.99 -31.99 26.88
N ALA A 381 -69.57 -31.76 28.13
CA ALA A 381 -69.02 -32.83 28.97
C ALA A 381 -70.00 -34.02 29.19
N VAL A 382 -71.29 -33.81 28.93
CA VAL A 382 -72.36 -34.80 29.13
C VAL A 382 -72.81 -35.44 27.80
N ASP A 383 -72.52 -34.81 26.66
CA ASP A 383 -72.81 -35.30 25.31
C ASP A 383 -71.64 -34.98 24.37
N PRO A 384 -70.60 -35.85 24.33
CA PRO A 384 -69.39 -35.59 23.59
C PRO A 384 -69.59 -35.85 22.09
N ILE A 385 -69.47 -34.79 21.30
CA ILE A 385 -69.48 -34.84 19.83
C ILE A 385 -68.04 -34.68 19.37
N TYR A 386 -67.51 -35.67 18.65
CA TYR A 386 -66.15 -35.62 18.14
C TYR A 386 -66.13 -35.20 16.67
N GLU A 387 -65.41 -34.12 16.38
CA GLU A 387 -65.14 -33.65 15.03
C GLU A 387 -63.68 -33.89 14.66
N GLN A 388 -63.42 -34.33 13.43
CA GLN A 388 -62.07 -34.43 12.90
C GLN A 388 -61.59 -33.03 12.51
N ARG A 389 -60.54 -32.54 13.17
CA ARG A 389 -59.92 -31.23 12.88
C ARG A 389 -58.47 -31.40 12.42
N GLU A 390 -58.07 -30.61 11.43
CA GLU A 390 -56.68 -30.51 10.95
C GLU A 390 -55.89 -29.62 11.91
N THR A 391 -54.68 -30.05 12.27
CA THR A 391 -53.73 -29.30 13.11
C THR A 391 -52.37 -29.25 12.42
N ALA A 392 -51.67 -28.11 12.56
CA ALA A 392 -50.34 -27.92 12.00
C ALA A 392 -49.24 -28.36 12.99
N GLU A 393 -48.39 -29.29 12.55
CA GLU A 393 -47.14 -29.68 13.22
C GLU A 393 -45.95 -29.03 12.50
N PHE A 394 -45.22 -28.15 13.19
CA PHE A 394 -44.12 -27.39 12.59
C PHE A 394 -42.82 -28.21 12.49
N LEU A 395 -42.21 -28.23 11.31
CA LEU A 395 -41.04 -29.04 10.98
C LEU A 395 -39.74 -28.22 11.01
N ASP A 396 -39.80 -27.00 10.47
CA ASP A 396 -38.70 -26.04 10.47
C ASP A 396 -39.06 -24.85 11.36
N TYR A 397 -38.11 -24.35 12.15
CA TYR A 397 -38.29 -23.23 13.06
C TYR A 397 -37.43 -22.01 12.69
N SER A 398 -36.82 -22.01 11.50
CA SER A 398 -35.94 -20.97 11.01
C SER A 398 -36.65 -19.86 10.22
N HIS A 399 -37.95 -20.01 9.95
CA HIS A 399 -38.75 -19.02 9.23
C HIS A 399 -39.43 -18.02 10.17
N PHE A 400 -39.29 -16.73 9.85
CA PHE A 400 -39.82 -15.63 10.64
C PHE A 400 -40.85 -14.83 9.84
N ALA A 401 -41.81 -14.23 10.55
CA ALA A 401 -42.81 -13.36 9.99
C ALA A 401 -42.17 -12.04 9.55
N GLN A 402 -42.62 -11.53 8.42
CA GLN A 402 -42.17 -10.28 7.83
C GLN A 402 -43.41 -9.50 7.38
N THR A 403 -43.33 -8.17 7.47
CA THR A 403 -44.30 -7.29 6.83
C THR A 403 -43.65 -6.59 5.65
N VAL A 404 -44.44 -5.91 4.83
CA VAL A 404 -43.89 -5.15 3.70
C VAL A 404 -42.92 -4.08 4.24
N PRO A 405 -41.61 -4.19 3.97
CA PRO A 405 -40.62 -3.28 4.54
C PRO A 405 -40.58 -1.96 3.78
N LEU A 406 -40.11 -0.91 4.44
CA LEU A 406 -39.72 0.32 3.78
C LEU A 406 -38.33 0.13 3.14
N MET A 407 -38.21 0.40 1.84
CA MET A 407 -36.96 0.25 1.11
C MET A 407 -36.16 1.55 1.13
N ALA A 408 -34.83 1.45 1.33
CA ALA A 408 -33.95 2.62 1.22
C ALA A 408 -33.88 3.11 -0.23
N HIS A 409 -33.84 2.18 -1.19
CA HIS A 409 -33.81 2.46 -2.63
C HIS A 409 -34.61 1.41 -3.41
N GLY A 410 -35.25 1.84 -4.50
CA GLY A 410 -36.04 0.97 -5.38
C GLY A 410 -37.45 0.68 -4.87
N GLU A 411 -38.23 -0.03 -5.68
CA GLU A 411 -39.57 -0.48 -5.31
C GLU A 411 -39.50 -1.88 -4.72
N PHE A 412 -40.24 -2.12 -3.63
CA PHE A 412 -40.34 -3.44 -3.02
C PHE A 412 -41.17 -4.40 -3.87
N LEU A 413 -42.25 -3.91 -4.47
CA LEU A 413 -43.17 -4.73 -5.25
C LEU A 413 -42.66 -4.83 -6.70
N THR A 414 -42.71 -6.05 -7.24
CA THR A 414 -42.50 -6.27 -8.68
C THR A 414 -43.81 -6.09 -9.43
N ALA A 415 -44.94 -6.50 -8.84
CA ALA A 415 -46.28 -6.32 -9.40
C ALA A 415 -47.38 -6.42 -8.33
N GLY A 416 -48.58 -5.91 -8.64
CA GLY A 416 -49.73 -5.88 -7.74
C GLY A 416 -49.72 -4.69 -6.78
N ARG A 417 -50.24 -4.87 -5.57
CA ARG A 417 -50.28 -3.84 -4.51
C ARG A 417 -49.85 -4.38 -3.15
N ALA A 418 -49.59 -3.48 -2.21
CA ALA A 418 -49.35 -3.85 -0.81
C ALA A 418 -50.66 -4.37 -0.16
N PRO A 419 -50.56 -5.23 0.88
CA PRO A 419 -51.72 -5.67 1.65
C PRO A 419 -52.42 -4.48 2.31
N GLU A 420 -53.75 -4.47 2.31
CA GLU A 420 -54.58 -3.44 2.98
C GLU A 420 -55.16 -3.94 4.31
N ASN A 421 -55.17 -5.25 4.54
CA ASN A 421 -55.71 -5.87 5.75
C ASN A 421 -54.98 -7.20 6.06
N LEU A 422 -55.27 -7.79 7.22
CA LEU A 422 -54.65 -9.02 7.71
C LEU A 422 -54.92 -10.28 6.88
N HIS A 423 -55.88 -10.26 5.96
CA HIS A 423 -56.22 -11.37 5.05
C HIS A 423 -55.56 -11.24 3.68
N GLU A 424 -54.63 -10.29 3.53
CA GLU A 424 -53.89 -10.07 2.31
C GLU A 424 -52.38 -10.23 2.57
N ALA A 425 -51.66 -10.72 1.56
CA ALA A 425 -50.23 -10.89 1.64
C ALA A 425 -49.54 -10.60 0.30
N VAL A 426 -48.25 -10.29 0.37
CA VAL A 426 -47.34 -10.24 -0.77
C VAL A 426 -46.40 -11.43 -0.68
N VAL A 427 -46.12 -12.08 -1.80
CA VAL A 427 -45.27 -13.29 -1.82
C VAL A 427 -44.10 -13.15 -2.77
N VAL A 428 -43.04 -13.91 -2.53
CA VAL A 428 -41.95 -14.02 -3.50
C VAL A 428 -42.41 -14.85 -4.70
N GLY A 429 -42.20 -14.35 -5.92
CA GLY A 429 -42.52 -15.06 -7.16
C GLY A 429 -43.03 -14.15 -8.29
N ASP A 430 -43.70 -14.77 -9.26
CA ASP A 430 -44.22 -14.12 -10.47
C ASP A 430 -45.70 -13.74 -10.34
N GLU A 431 -46.18 -12.86 -11.23
CA GLU A 431 -47.56 -12.33 -11.24
C GLU A 431 -48.65 -13.42 -11.24
N SER A 432 -48.35 -14.63 -11.69
CA SER A 432 -49.27 -15.77 -11.71
C SER A 432 -49.78 -16.20 -10.32
N ARG A 433 -49.09 -15.79 -9.25
CA ARG A 433 -49.47 -16.09 -7.87
C ARG A 433 -50.53 -15.14 -7.32
N ILE A 434 -50.79 -14.01 -7.97
CA ILE A 434 -51.80 -13.05 -7.51
C ILE A 434 -53.18 -13.70 -7.58
N GLY A 435 -53.92 -13.65 -6.47
CA GLY A 435 -55.21 -14.31 -6.27
C GLY A 435 -55.14 -15.70 -5.65
N GLU A 436 -53.94 -16.27 -5.43
CA GLU A 436 -53.76 -17.51 -4.66
C GLU A 436 -54.20 -17.29 -3.20
N THR A 437 -54.91 -18.26 -2.62
CA THR A 437 -55.30 -18.23 -1.20
C THR A 437 -54.67 -19.41 -0.46
N PHE A 438 -54.03 -19.14 0.67
CA PHE A 438 -53.46 -20.17 1.55
C PHE A 438 -53.50 -19.74 3.01
N THR A 439 -53.17 -20.65 3.92
CA THR A 439 -53.14 -20.39 5.36
C THR A 439 -51.72 -20.16 5.83
N VAL A 440 -51.51 -19.05 6.53
CA VAL A 440 -50.28 -18.73 7.24
C VAL A 440 -50.48 -19.03 8.72
N TYR A 441 -49.54 -19.73 9.33
CA TYR A 441 -49.52 -20.00 10.77
C TYR A 441 -48.47 -19.14 11.44
N LEU A 442 -48.91 -18.31 12.38
CA LEU A 442 -48.06 -17.41 13.16
C LEU A 442 -47.87 -17.93 14.57
N GLN A 443 -46.63 -17.97 15.04
CA GLN A 443 -46.30 -18.51 16.35
C GLN A 443 -45.26 -17.65 17.09
N ASP A 444 -45.62 -17.12 18.26
CA ASP A 444 -44.67 -16.52 19.19
C ASP A 444 -44.08 -17.58 20.12
N ARG A 445 -43.00 -18.23 19.68
CA ARG A 445 -42.30 -19.26 20.47
C ARG A 445 -41.60 -18.71 21.71
N LYS A 446 -41.49 -17.39 21.87
CA LYS A 446 -40.85 -16.79 23.04
C LYS A 446 -41.83 -16.79 24.22
N HIS A 447 -43.10 -16.51 23.97
CA HIS A 447 -44.10 -16.37 25.02
C HIS A 447 -45.14 -17.50 25.05
N TRP A 448 -45.31 -18.24 23.95
CA TRP A 448 -46.34 -19.27 23.84
C TRP A 448 -45.76 -20.69 23.90
N SER A 449 -46.62 -21.63 24.32
CA SER A 449 -46.36 -23.06 24.16
C SER A 449 -46.27 -23.44 22.68
N ILE A 450 -45.52 -24.50 22.37
CA ILE A 450 -45.29 -25.00 21.00
C ILE A 450 -46.61 -25.40 20.31
N SER A 451 -47.65 -25.70 21.08
CA SER A 451 -48.97 -26.08 20.57
C SER A 451 -49.86 -24.88 20.21
N TYR A 452 -49.43 -23.64 20.46
CA TYR A 452 -50.23 -22.44 20.19
C TYR A 452 -49.73 -21.71 18.94
N TYR A 453 -50.66 -21.37 18.05
CA TYR A 453 -50.43 -20.59 16.84
C TYR A 453 -51.73 -19.93 16.40
N ILE A 454 -51.61 -18.88 15.58
CA ILE A 454 -52.75 -18.24 14.90
C ILE A 454 -52.75 -18.68 13.44
N PRO A 455 -53.78 -19.39 12.97
CA PRO A 455 -54.00 -19.56 11.53
C PRO A 455 -54.65 -18.28 10.96
N VAL A 456 -54.05 -17.73 9.90
CA VAL A 456 -54.59 -16.60 9.15
C VAL A 456 -54.71 -17.03 7.69
N GLN A 457 -55.92 -17.05 7.16
CA GLN A 457 -56.13 -17.24 5.73
C GLN A 457 -55.83 -15.94 5.01
N VAL A 458 -54.91 -16.00 4.03
CA VAL A 458 -54.47 -14.84 3.26
C VAL A 458 -54.66 -15.06 1.76
N THR A 459 -54.96 -13.98 1.06
CA THR A 459 -55.01 -13.92 -0.41
C THR A 459 -53.83 -13.10 -0.91
N VAL A 460 -53.15 -13.61 -1.93
CA VAL A 460 -52.00 -12.91 -2.55
C VAL A 460 -52.49 -11.74 -3.38
N VAL A 461 -52.07 -10.52 -3.02
CA VAL A 461 -52.44 -9.28 -3.72
C VAL A 461 -51.28 -8.60 -4.45
N GLY A 462 -50.06 -9.09 -4.23
CA GLY A 462 -48.86 -8.61 -4.91
C GLY A 462 -47.70 -9.59 -4.81
N VAL A 463 -46.68 -9.35 -5.62
CA VAL A 463 -45.47 -10.19 -5.68
C VAL A 463 -44.20 -9.37 -5.67
N THR A 464 -43.13 -9.97 -5.17
CA THR A 464 -41.79 -9.36 -5.09
C THR A 464 -40.70 -10.35 -5.50
N ASN A 465 -39.57 -9.84 -5.96
CA ASN A 465 -38.32 -10.58 -6.14
C ASN A 465 -37.32 -10.33 -4.98
N TYR A 466 -37.74 -9.60 -3.93
CA TYR A 466 -36.94 -9.30 -2.76
C TYR A 466 -37.13 -10.37 -1.66
N GLY A 467 -36.01 -10.82 -1.08
CA GLY A 467 -35.98 -11.76 0.04
C GLY A 467 -36.58 -13.14 -0.29
N GLU A 468 -36.94 -13.86 0.76
CA GLU A 468 -37.52 -15.21 0.69
C GLU A 468 -38.70 -15.24 1.66
N GLY A 469 -39.95 -15.39 1.17
CA GLY A 469 -41.08 -15.52 2.09
C GLY A 469 -42.44 -14.99 1.65
N VAL A 470 -43.25 -14.76 2.69
CA VAL A 470 -44.58 -14.14 2.66
C VAL A 470 -44.52 -12.89 3.54
N TYR A 471 -44.93 -11.76 2.97
CA TYR A 471 -44.96 -10.45 3.60
C TYR A 471 -46.40 -10.10 3.93
N LEU A 472 -46.67 -9.95 5.22
CA LEU A 472 -48.00 -9.72 5.77
C LEU A 472 -48.29 -8.23 5.92
N HIS A 473 -49.56 -7.91 6.17
CA HIS A 473 -49.95 -6.56 6.53
C HIS A 473 -49.31 -6.12 7.86
N SER A 474 -49.02 -4.81 7.98
CA SER A 474 -48.36 -4.23 9.15
C SER A 474 -49.14 -4.42 10.46
N GLU A 475 -50.46 -4.59 10.38
CA GLU A 475 -51.35 -4.89 11.50
C GLU A 475 -50.99 -6.18 12.23
N VAL A 476 -50.46 -7.17 11.50
CA VAL A 476 -49.96 -8.39 12.14
C VAL A 476 -48.88 -8.03 13.15
N GLY A 477 -47.98 -7.11 12.80
CA GLY A 477 -47.00 -6.57 13.74
C GLY A 477 -47.63 -5.85 14.94
N GLN A 478 -48.74 -5.13 14.75
CA GLN A 478 -49.44 -4.41 15.82
C GLN A 478 -50.13 -5.36 16.81
N MET A 479 -50.70 -6.47 16.33
CA MET A 479 -51.30 -7.51 17.17
C MET A 479 -50.31 -8.05 18.21
N PHE A 480 -49.07 -8.33 17.78
CA PHE A 480 -48.03 -8.88 18.66
C PHE A 480 -47.39 -7.86 19.62
N ARG A 481 -47.77 -6.56 19.54
CA ARG A 481 -47.20 -5.49 20.38
C ARG A 481 -47.60 -5.60 21.86
N GLN A 482 -48.78 -6.14 22.19
CA GLN A 482 -49.35 -6.08 23.54
C GLN A 482 -49.09 -7.30 24.44
N VAL A 483 -48.62 -8.43 23.89
CA VAL A 483 -48.44 -9.69 24.65
C VAL A 483 -47.45 -9.52 25.82
N ALA A 484 -46.64 -8.46 25.81
CA ALA A 484 -45.67 -8.16 26.87
C ALA A 484 -46.21 -7.38 28.10
N MET A 485 -47.41 -6.75 28.10
CA MET A 485 -47.69 -5.71 29.13
C MET A 485 -48.98 -5.76 29.99
N SER A 486 -50.11 -6.41 29.67
CA SER A 486 -51.14 -6.72 30.70
C SER A 486 -52.28 -7.63 30.21
N GLY A 487 -52.82 -8.48 31.08
CA GLY A 487 -54.12 -9.17 30.91
C GLY A 487 -54.16 -10.41 30.00
N GLY A 488 -53.18 -10.54 29.10
CA GLY A 488 -52.95 -11.74 28.32
C GLY A 488 -53.88 -11.93 27.12
N TRP A 489 -54.69 -10.94 26.72
CA TRP A 489 -55.53 -10.99 25.52
C TRP A 489 -54.88 -10.22 24.35
N MET A 490 -54.96 -10.77 23.15
CA MET A 490 -54.48 -10.15 21.91
C MET A 490 -55.67 -9.69 21.07
N CYS A 491 -55.62 -8.45 20.60
CA CYS A 491 -56.70 -7.84 19.83
C CYS A 491 -56.47 -7.99 18.33
N MET A 492 -57.51 -8.34 17.58
CA MET A 492 -57.54 -8.37 16.12
C MET A 492 -58.68 -7.48 15.60
N PRO A 493 -58.49 -6.73 14.51
CA PRO A 493 -59.59 -6.01 13.89
C PRO A 493 -60.52 -7.00 13.17
N ASP A 494 -61.82 -6.73 13.23
CA ASP A 494 -62.86 -7.39 12.44
C ASP A 494 -63.77 -6.31 11.84
N ASP A 495 -63.83 -6.26 10.51
CA ASP A 495 -64.59 -5.25 9.76
C ASP A 495 -66.12 -5.49 9.84
N GLU A 496 -66.55 -6.67 10.30
CA GLU A 496 -67.97 -6.95 10.54
C GLU A 496 -68.50 -6.30 11.83
N LEU A 497 -67.62 -6.04 12.81
CA LEU A 497 -67.97 -5.46 14.11
C LEU A 497 -68.03 -3.93 14.05
N LYS A 498 -69.01 -3.31 14.72
CA LYS A 498 -69.22 -1.85 14.71
C LYS A 498 -69.09 -1.21 16.08
N GLY A 499 -68.54 0.01 16.13
CA GLY A 499 -68.46 0.82 17.36
C GLY A 499 -67.70 0.12 18.48
N ASN A 500 -68.37 -0.21 19.58
CA ASN A 500 -67.77 -0.79 20.80
C ASN A 500 -67.95 -2.32 20.91
N GLU A 501 -68.26 -2.99 19.80
CA GLU A 501 -68.43 -4.43 19.75
C GLU A 501 -67.09 -5.19 19.82
N MET A 502 -67.10 -6.30 20.54
CA MET A 502 -65.99 -7.25 20.65
C MET A 502 -66.50 -8.69 20.62
N ARG A 503 -65.70 -9.59 20.05
CA ARG A 503 -65.96 -11.04 19.98
C ARG A 503 -64.78 -11.79 20.60
N PHE A 504 -65.04 -12.59 21.63
CA PHE A 504 -64.03 -13.45 22.23
C PHE A 504 -63.88 -14.73 21.40
N MET A 505 -62.64 -15.08 21.06
CA MET A 505 -62.35 -16.28 20.30
C MET A 505 -61.92 -17.40 21.26
N ALA A 506 -62.72 -18.46 21.35
CA ALA A 506 -62.44 -19.63 22.18
C ALA A 506 -62.02 -20.82 21.29
N GLY A 507 -60.72 -21.13 21.30
CA GLY A 507 -60.20 -22.34 20.67
C GLY A 507 -59.92 -22.24 19.17
N LEU A 508 -59.16 -23.22 18.70
CA LEU A 508 -58.61 -23.26 17.35
C LEU A 508 -59.73 -23.59 16.34
N TYR A 509 -59.81 -22.79 15.26
CA TYR A 509 -60.13 -23.21 13.89
C TYR A 509 -61.26 -22.54 13.09
N ASP A 510 -62.09 -21.63 13.60
CA ASP A 510 -63.02 -20.91 12.72
C ASP A 510 -63.40 -19.53 13.29
N PRO A 511 -63.24 -18.41 12.53
CA PRO A 511 -63.81 -17.11 12.91
C PRO A 511 -65.33 -17.14 13.14
N LYS A 512 -66.03 -18.20 12.71
CA LYS A 512 -67.48 -18.38 12.86
C LYS A 512 -67.91 -19.18 14.08
N ASP A 513 -67.01 -19.85 14.80
CA ASP A 513 -67.37 -20.67 15.97
C ASP A 513 -67.33 -19.87 17.29
N ILE A 514 -68.51 -19.36 17.64
CA ILE A 514 -69.07 -18.99 18.95
C ILE A 514 -68.21 -18.10 19.89
N GLY A 515 -68.62 -16.82 19.96
CA GLY A 515 -68.46 -15.95 21.11
C GLY A 515 -69.55 -14.87 21.09
N SER A 516 -70.35 -14.76 22.16
CA SER A 516 -71.38 -13.71 22.28
C SER A 516 -70.76 -12.32 22.08
N THR A 517 -71.32 -11.52 21.18
CA THR A 517 -70.94 -10.10 21.04
C THR A 517 -71.25 -9.36 22.34
N VAL A 518 -70.24 -8.73 22.94
CA VAL A 518 -70.38 -7.92 24.17
C VAL A 518 -70.05 -6.46 23.85
N LEU A 519 -70.71 -5.52 24.52
CA LEU A 519 -70.45 -4.09 24.39
C LEU A 519 -69.42 -3.64 25.44
N PHE A 520 -68.46 -2.80 25.04
CA PHE A 520 -67.59 -2.11 25.99
C PHE A 520 -68.40 -1.25 26.97
N GLY A 521 -68.41 -1.64 28.25
CA GLY A 521 -68.86 -0.83 29.38
C GLY A 521 -70.38 -0.82 29.62
N LYS A 522 -70.85 -1.64 30.58
CA LYS A 522 -71.87 -1.22 31.55
C LYS A 522 -71.93 -2.04 32.85
N ASP A 523 -71.37 -3.26 32.91
CA ASP A 523 -71.18 -4.03 34.16
C ASP A 523 -69.97 -4.97 34.05
N PRO A 524 -69.29 -5.34 35.16
CA PRO A 524 -68.25 -6.36 35.15
C PRO A 524 -68.87 -7.74 34.89
N VAL A 525 -68.77 -8.21 33.65
CA VAL A 525 -69.18 -9.57 33.31
C VAL A 525 -68.20 -10.55 33.96
N THR A 526 -68.68 -11.27 34.96
CA THR A 526 -67.93 -12.37 35.57
C THR A 526 -68.04 -13.58 34.63
N LEU A 527 -66.99 -13.85 33.86
CA LEU A 527 -66.92 -15.01 32.96
C LEU A 527 -66.78 -16.29 33.80
N GLN A 528 -67.89 -16.91 34.18
CA GLN A 528 -67.91 -18.29 34.67
C GLN A 528 -68.04 -19.23 33.47
N GLY A 529 -67.06 -20.12 33.27
CA GLY A 529 -67.23 -21.31 32.43
C GLY A 529 -66.31 -21.49 31.22
N LEU A 530 -65.29 -20.65 30.98
CA LEU A 530 -64.32 -20.89 29.91
C LEU A 530 -63.17 -21.76 30.40
N HIS A 531 -63.37 -23.08 30.34
CA HIS A 531 -62.30 -24.08 30.43
C HIS A 531 -61.97 -24.61 29.04
N THR A 532 -61.01 -24.00 28.32
CA THR A 532 -60.32 -24.69 27.22
C THR A 532 -58.95 -24.09 26.90
N ILE A 533 -58.01 -24.98 26.58
CA ILE A 533 -56.56 -24.88 26.85
C ILE A 533 -55.73 -24.50 25.62
N SER A 534 -56.30 -24.09 24.47
CA SER A 534 -55.55 -24.16 23.21
C SER A 534 -55.49 -22.96 22.26
N CYS A 535 -55.85 -21.75 22.68
CA CYS A 535 -55.51 -20.51 21.94
C CYS A 535 -54.87 -19.48 22.86
N PRO A 536 -53.96 -18.62 22.36
CA PRO A 536 -53.72 -17.34 23.02
C PRO A 536 -55.10 -16.67 23.12
N LYS A 537 -55.45 -16.22 24.32
CA LYS A 537 -56.62 -15.38 24.61
C LYS A 537 -56.76 -14.32 23.49
N LEU A 538 -57.66 -14.52 22.54
CA LEU A 538 -57.79 -13.67 21.36
C LEU A 538 -59.15 -12.97 21.38
N VAL A 539 -59.17 -11.68 21.04
CA VAL A 539 -60.38 -10.87 20.97
C VAL A 539 -60.42 -10.16 19.62
N GLN A 540 -61.50 -10.32 18.88
CA GLN A 540 -61.80 -9.45 17.76
C GLN A 540 -62.51 -8.20 18.25
N VAL A 541 -62.13 -7.04 17.72
CA VAL A 541 -62.72 -5.73 18.02
C VAL A 541 -63.09 -5.04 16.71
N SER A 542 -64.04 -4.10 16.75
CA SER A 542 -64.34 -3.27 15.58
C SER A 542 -63.08 -2.56 15.05
N ARG A 543 -63.04 -2.31 13.75
CA ARG A 543 -62.00 -1.50 13.09
C ARG A 543 -61.77 -0.17 13.78
N GLU A 544 -62.85 0.56 14.06
CA GLU A 544 -62.81 1.87 14.75
C GLU A 544 -62.13 1.75 16.12
N LYS A 545 -62.42 0.69 16.88
CA LYS A 545 -61.84 0.49 18.21
C LYS A 545 -60.40 -0.01 18.16
N PHE A 546 -60.08 -0.87 17.20
CA PHE A 546 -58.70 -1.28 16.92
C PHE A 546 -57.86 -0.05 16.59
N ASP A 547 -58.34 0.77 15.67
CA ASP A 547 -57.68 2.02 15.31
C ASP A 547 -57.57 2.91 16.53
N GLU A 548 -58.62 3.19 17.31
CA GLU A 548 -58.49 3.99 18.55
C GLU A 548 -57.39 3.46 19.49
N MET A 549 -57.35 2.15 19.76
CA MET A 549 -56.36 1.52 20.64
C MET A 549 -54.93 1.55 20.10
N PHE A 550 -54.76 1.59 18.77
CA PHE A 550 -53.47 1.53 18.09
C PHE A 550 -53.20 2.79 17.23
N SER A 551 -53.99 3.85 17.41
CA SER A 551 -54.07 5.10 16.60
C SER A 551 -52.94 6.08 16.85
N ASP A 552 -52.19 5.90 17.94
CA ASP A 552 -50.86 6.49 18.08
C ASP A 552 -49.94 5.80 17.07
N SER A 553 -50.14 6.25 15.82
CA SER A 553 -49.37 6.14 14.59
C SER A 553 -48.41 4.97 14.61
N GLY A 554 -48.66 3.92 13.82
CA GLY A 554 -47.93 2.64 13.67
C GLY A 554 -46.39 2.65 13.79
N LEU A 555 -45.91 3.14 14.92
CA LEU A 555 -44.55 3.49 15.22
C LEU A 555 -44.19 2.65 16.43
N GLY A 556 -43.55 1.52 16.17
CA GLY A 556 -43.04 0.66 17.21
C GLY A 556 -42.12 1.43 18.15
N MET A 557 -41.95 0.95 19.38
CA MET A 557 -40.80 1.37 20.20
C MET A 557 -39.48 0.90 19.57
N GLN A 558 -39.55 -0.10 18.70
CA GLN A 558 -38.40 -0.76 18.10
C GLN A 558 -38.68 -1.07 16.62
N VAL A 559 -37.68 -0.86 15.77
CA VAL A 559 -37.65 -1.28 14.36
C VAL A 559 -36.52 -2.27 14.12
N SER A 560 -36.65 -3.06 13.04
CA SER A 560 -35.56 -3.91 12.55
C SER A 560 -35.05 -3.36 11.22
N LEU A 561 -33.75 -3.10 11.11
CA LEU A 561 -33.08 -2.74 9.86
C LEU A 561 -32.39 -3.97 9.29
N THR A 562 -32.39 -4.07 7.96
CA THR A 562 -31.62 -5.06 7.23
C THR A 562 -30.44 -4.39 6.53
N LEU A 563 -29.23 -4.89 6.79
CA LEU A 563 -28.01 -4.42 6.16
C LEU A 563 -27.73 -5.16 4.86
N SER A 564 -27.18 -4.45 3.88
CA SER A 564 -26.66 -5.02 2.63
C SER A 564 -25.53 -6.03 2.83
N ASN A 565 -24.77 -5.89 3.92
CA ASN A 565 -23.75 -6.85 4.28
C ASN A 565 -23.41 -6.76 5.77
N TYR A 566 -23.24 -7.92 6.40
CA TYR A 566 -22.80 -8.03 7.79
C TYR A 566 -21.47 -7.31 8.06
N ALA A 567 -20.58 -7.20 7.06
CA ALA A 567 -19.31 -6.48 7.15
C ALA A 567 -19.43 -5.02 7.61
N TYR A 568 -20.58 -4.38 7.40
CA TYR A 568 -20.80 -2.97 7.71
C TYR A 568 -21.41 -2.73 9.09
N THR A 569 -21.65 -3.80 9.87
CA THR A 569 -22.35 -3.75 11.17
C THR A 569 -21.79 -2.69 12.11
N ASP A 570 -20.48 -2.67 12.36
CA ASP A 570 -19.85 -1.70 13.29
C ASP A 570 -20.06 -0.25 12.84
N ARG A 571 -19.90 0.01 11.54
CA ARG A 571 -20.04 1.36 10.98
C ARG A 571 -21.48 1.86 11.11
N VAL A 572 -22.44 1.00 10.81
CA VAL A 572 -23.86 1.36 10.87
C VAL A 572 -24.30 1.54 12.32
N LEU A 573 -23.90 0.65 13.23
CA LEU A 573 -24.17 0.78 14.67
C LEU A 573 -23.62 2.09 15.23
N GLU A 574 -22.35 2.42 14.96
CA GLU A 574 -21.76 3.69 15.41
C GLU A 574 -22.49 4.91 14.84
N ALA A 575 -22.86 4.88 13.56
CA ALA A 575 -23.57 5.99 12.91
C ALA A 575 -24.96 6.21 13.52
N ILE A 576 -25.73 5.14 13.70
CA ILE A 576 -27.07 5.18 14.31
C ILE A 576 -26.98 5.67 15.77
N GLN A 577 -26.01 5.15 16.54
CA GLN A 577 -25.82 5.53 17.94
C GLN A 577 -25.43 6.99 18.11
N ARG A 578 -24.56 7.53 17.24
CA ARG A 578 -24.21 8.96 17.25
C ARG A 578 -25.39 9.88 16.92
N SER A 579 -26.40 9.38 16.23
CA SER A 579 -27.61 10.13 15.85
C SER A 579 -28.73 10.06 16.91
N GLY A 580 -28.46 9.52 18.10
CA GLY A 580 -29.41 9.54 19.22
C GLY A 580 -30.32 8.32 19.32
N TYR A 581 -30.02 7.23 18.60
CA TYR A 581 -30.75 5.97 18.69
C TYR A 581 -29.94 4.91 19.46
N ALA A 582 -30.62 4.05 20.20
CA ALA A 582 -30.04 2.82 20.73
C ALA A 582 -30.14 1.74 19.65
N ALA A 583 -29.02 1.14 19.27
CA ALA A 583 -28.97 0.09 18.26
C ALA A 583 -28.06 -1.06 18.68
N LEU A 584 -28.44 -2.29 18.33
CA LEU A 584 -27.66 -3.50 18.54
C LEU A 584 -27.85 -4.49 17.39
N SER A 585 -26.86 -5.37 17.20
CA SER A 585 -26.98 -6.55 16.32
C SER A 585 -27.43 -7.75 17.17
N PRO A 586 -28.64 -8.32 16.93
CA PRO A 586 -29.08 -9.53 17.61
C PRO A 586 -28.07 -10.66 17.46
N TYR A 587 -27.55 -10.87 16.25
CA TYR A 587 -26.56 -11.91 15.93
C TYR A 587 -25.31 -11.83 16.80
N ARG A 588 -24.73 -10.63 16.96
CA ARG A 588 -23.54 -10.42 17.79
C ARG A 588 -23.82 -10.59 19.28
N MET A 589 -24.97 -10.08 19.75
CA MET A 589 -25.36 -10.17 21.15
C MET A 589 -25.73 -11.59 21.57
N GLY A 590 -26.36 -12.37 20.68
CA GLY A 590 -26.73 -13.77 20.92
C GLY A 590 -25.56 -14.74 20.73
N SER A 591 -24.51 -14.37 20.00
CA SER A 591 -23.31 -15.18 19.82
C SER A 591 -22.45 -15.25 21.08
N THR A 592 -22.77 -16.20 21.97
CA THR A 592 -22.22 -16.27 23.33
C THR A 592 -21.19 -17.38 23.52
N THR A 593 -21.54 -18.62 23.20
CA THR A 593 -20.74 -19.81 23.54
C THR A 593 -19.77 -20.16 22.43
N ARG A 594 -18.46 -20.24 22.72
CA ARG A 594 -17.43 -20.52 21.71
C ARG A 594 -17.47 -21.96 21.21
N ILE A 595 -17.15 -22.12 19.93
CA ILE A 595 -17.01 -23.40 19.23
C ILE A 595 -15.52 -23.67 19.04
N ASP A 596 -14.94 -24.57 19.85
CA ASP A 596 -13.49 -24.79 19.91
C ASP A 596 -12.87 -25.16 18.56
N SER A 597 -13.56 -25.94 17.73
CA SER A 597 -13.08 -26.34 16.39
C SER A 597 -12.91 -25.13 15.46
N LEU A 598 -13.88 -24.23 15.43
CA LEU A 598 -13.84 -23.01 14.61
C LEU A 598 -12.82 -22.00 15.14
N VAL A 599 -12.68 -21.88 16.46
CA VAL A 599 -11.64 -21.06 17.09
C VAL A 599 -10.25 -21.57 16.71
N ALA A 600 -10.02 -22.89 16.73
CA ALA A 600 -8.75 -23.49 16.34
C ALA A 600 -8.42 -23.27 14.86
N GLU A 601 -9.38 -23.47 13.95
CA GLU A 601 -9.23 -23.22 12.52
C GLU A 601 -8.86 -21.75 12.22
N ARG A 602 -9.55 -20.83 12.88
CA ARG A 602 -9.30 -19.40 12.73
C ARG A 602 -7.96 -18.97 13.32
N THR A 603 -7.60 -19.49 14.49
CA THR A 603 -6.28 -19.23 15.10
C THR A 603 -5.16 -19.68 14.16
N ARG A 604 -5.31 -20.85 13.54
CA ARG A 604 -4.37 -21.34 12.52
C ARG A 604 -4.29 -20.38 11.32
N THR A 605 -5.44 -19.88 10.85
CA THR A 605 -5.49 -18.91 9.75
C THR A 605 -4.77 -17.61 10.10
N LEU A 606 -5.00 -17.06 11.29
CA LEU A 606 -4.33 -15.83 11.77
C LEU A 606 -2.81 -16.02 11.88
N VAL A 607 -2.36 -17.15 12.43
CA VAL A 607 -0.92 -17.49 12.55
C VAL A 607 -0.28 -17.61 11.17
N ILE A 608 -0.93 -18.30 10.23
CA ILE A 608 -0.42 -18.45 8.85
C ILE A 608 -0.35 -17.08 8.17
N CYS A 609 -1.39 -16.25 8.26
CA CYS A 609 -1.39 -14.93 7.65
C CYS A 609 -0.26 -14.05 8.21
N GLY A 610 -0.07 -14.04 9.53
CA GLY A 610 1.00 -13.29 10.19
C GLY A 610 2.40 -13.78 9.78
N ALA A 611 2.61 -15.10 9.76
CA ALA A 611 3.90 -15.69 9.37
C ALA A 611 4.23 -15.39 7.90
N VAL A 612 3.27 -15.57 6.97
CA VAL A 612 3.46 -15.28 5.55
C VAL A 612 3.74 -13.79 5.34
N LEU A 613 3.04 -12.90 6.03
CA LEU A 613 3.28 -11.46 5.94
C LEU A 613 4.71 -11.09 6.34
N LEU A 614 5.21 -11.63 7.45
CA LEU A 614 6.59 -11.41 7.90
C LEU A 614 7.61 -11.93 6.87
N VAL A 615 7.38 -13.11 6.30
CA VAL A 615 8.25 -13.69 5.27
C VAL A 615 8.27 -12.84 4.00
N VAL A 616 7.10 -12.38 3.53
CA VAL A 616 6.98 -11.54 2.33
C VAL A 616 7.71 -10.21 2.53
N LEU A 617 7.54 -9.55 3.68
CA LEU A 617 8.23 -8.30 3.99
C LEU A 617 9.74 -8.49 4.16
N ALA A 618 10.18 -9.59 4.78
CA ALA A 618 11.60 -9.93 4.90
C ALA A 618 12.24 -10.19 3.52
N LEU A 619 11.56 -10.97 2.66
CA LEU A 619 11.99 -11.24 1.30
C LEU A 619 12.11 -9.95 0.48
N GLN A 620 11.11 -9.06 0.57
CA GLN A 620 11.15 -7.74 -0.06
C GLN A 620 12.41 -6.96 0.37
N MET A 621 12.72 -6.90 1.67
CA MET A 621 13.93 -6.21 2.15
C MET A 621 15.22 -6.85 1.63
N LEU A 622 15.32 -8.19 1.63
CA LEU A 622 16.50 -8.91 1.14
C LEU A 622 16.72 -8.69 -0.36
N VAL A 623 15.65 -8.77 -1.16
CA VAL A 623 15.74 -8.59 -2.61
C VAL A 623 16.05 -7.15 -2.96
N LEU A 624 15.41 -6.16 -2.32
CA LEU A 624 15.77 -4.75 -2.52
C LEU A 624 17.24 -4.52 -2.16
N ARG A 625 17.74 -5.09 -1.04
CA ARG A 625 19.16 -5.01 -0.68
C ARG A 625 20.08 -5.57 -1.76
N ALA A 626 19.79 -6.76 -2.29
CA ALA A 626 20.59 -7.37 -3.35
C ALA A 626 20.56 -6.55 -4.65
N LEU A 627 19.38 -6.10 -5.06
CA LEU A 627 19.17 -5.35 -6.30
C LEU A 627 19.86 -3.98 -6.26
N PHE A 628 19.77 -3.25 -5.15
CA PHE A 628 20.49 -1.99 -4.98
C PHE A 628 22.00 -2.17 -4.81
N GLY A 629 22.45 -3.33 -4.30
CA GLY A 629 23.87 -3.70 -4.29
C GLY A 629 24.49 -3.63 -5.68
N SER A 630 23.76 -4.04 -6.72
CA SER A 630 24.19 -3.97 -8.13
C SER A 630 24.28 -2.54 -8.70
N GLU A 631 23.78 -1.51 -7.98
CA GLU A 631 23.90 -0.11 -8.39
C GLU A 631 25.18 0.56 -7.89
N THR A 632 25.89 -0.08 -6.94
CA THR A 632 27.05 0.52 -6.24
C THR A 632 28.10 1.01 -7.23
N GLU A 633 28.42 0.23 -8.26
CA GLU A 633 29.39 0.59 -9.29
C GLU A 633 28.96 1.81 -10.11
N ASN A 634 27.70 1.87 -10.56
CA ASN A 634 27.16 3.05 -11.25
C ASN A 634 27.25 4.30 -10.38
N TYR A 635 26.95 4.19 -9.07
CA TYR A 635 27.09 5.31 -8.16
C TYR A 635 28.56 5.70 -7.91
N ARG A 636 29.51 4.76 -7.89
CA ARG A 636 30.96 5.07 -7.87
C ARG A 636 31.37 5.88 -9.09
N LEU A 637 30.95 5.45 -10.28
CA LEU A 637 31.21 6.19 -11.51
C LEU A 637 30.61 7.60 -11.47
N LEU A 638 29.35 7.72 -11.05
CA LEU A 638 28.69 9.02 -10.90
C LEU A 638 29.35 9.90 -9.83
N ALA A 639 29.84 9.32 -8.73
CA ALA A 639 30.57 10.02 -7.68
C ALA A 639 31.87 10.64 -8.22
N ASN A 640 32.63 9.90 -9.03
CA ASN A 640 33.85 10.40 -9.68
C ASN A 640 33.56 11.54 -10.66
N ILE A 641 32.41 11.52 -11.33
CA ILE A 641 31.97 12.62 -12.19
C ILE A 641 31.54 13.84 -11.36
N GLY A 642 31.06 13.63 -10.13
CA GLY A 642 30.70 14.70 -9.20
C GLY A 642 29.34 14.55 -8.52
N LEU A 643 28.69 13.40 -8.56
CA LEU A 643 27.48 13.18 -7.77
C LEU A 643 27.84 13.20 -6.27
N THR A 644 27.10 13.97 -5.45
CA THR A 644 27.31 13.98 -3.99
C THR A 644 26.60 12.80 -3.32
N CYS A 645 27.11 12.37 -2.17
CA CYS A 645 26.50 11.33 -1.34
C CYS A 645 25.03 11.66 -1.02
N ALA A 646 24.74 12.90 -0.63
CA ALA A 646 23.36 13.34 -0.36
C ALA A 646 22.45 13.23 -1.60
N SER A 647 22.97 13.51 -2.80
CA SER A 647 22.19 13.38 -4.04
C SER A 647 21.97 11.91 -4.42
N ALA A 648 22.97 11.06 -4.19
CA ALA A 648 22.88 9.62 -4.40
C ALA A 648 21.87 8.96 -3.45
N GLN A 649 21.89 9.30 -2.16
CA GLN A 649 20.92 8.80 -1.19
C GLN A 649 19.49 9.25 -1.51
N ARG A 650 19.31 10.54 -1.88
CA ARG A 650 18.00 11.04 -2.35
C ARG A 650 17.56 10.37 -3.65
N SER A 651 18.49 10.03 -4.55
CA SER A 651 18.19 9.28 -5.77
C SER A 651 17.60 7.91 -5.45
N VAL A 652 18.22 7.15 -4.55
CA VAL A 652 17.68 5.85 -4.08
C VAL A 652 16.30 6.03 -3.45
N LEU A 653 16.12 7.05 -2.60
CA LEU A 653 14.82 7.34 -2.00
C LEU A 653 13.75 7.59 -3.05
N TRP A 654 14.02 8.43 -4.07
CA TRP A 654 13.09 8.67 -5.17
C TRP A 654 12.74 7.41 -5.95
N GLN A 655 13.72 6.55 -6.21
CA GLN A 655 13.48 5.27 -6.87
C GLN A 655 12.55 4.37 -6.04
N VAL A 656 12.85 4.20 -4.75
CA VAL A 656 12.05 3.35 -3.85
C VAL A 656 10.62 3.88 -3.74
N LEU A 657 10.43 5.19 -3.58
CA LEU A 657 9.10 5.81 -3.56
C LEU A 657 8.34 5.56 -4.86
N ALA A 658 8.98 5.78 -6.01
CA ALA A 658 8.35 5.59 -7.32
C ALA A 658 7.95 4.13 -7.56
N PHE A 659 8.86 3.19 -7.28
CA PHE A 659 8.59 1.77 -7.45
C PHE A 659 7.54 1.25 -6.48
N THR A 660 7.53 1.73 -5.24
CA THR A 660 6.54 1.29 -4.25
C THR A 660 5.15 1.80 -4.62
N ALA A 661 5.03 3.08 -5.00
CA ALA A 661 3.76 3.63 -5.47
C ALA A 661 3.23 2.91 -6.72
N MET A 662 4.10 2.66 -7.70
CA MET A 662 3.72 1.94 -8.92
C MET A 662 3.39 0.47 -8.63
N GLY A 663 4.14 -0.19 -7.76
CA GLY A 663 3.86 -1.55 -7.30
C GLY A 663 2.52 -1.65 -6.59
N GLN A 664 2.20 -0.71 -5.69
CA GLN A 664 0.90 -0.63 -5.04
C GLN A 664 -0.24 -0.43 -6.05
N ALA A 665 -0.08 0.47 -7.02
CA ALA A 665 -1.08 0.67 -8.06
C ALA A 665 -1.35 -0.62 -8.87
N VAL A 666 -0.30 -1.36 -9.25
CA VAL A 666 -0.43 -2.64 -9.96
C VAL A 666 -1.05 -3.72 -9.05
N GLY A 667 -0.63 -3.79 -7.78
CA GLY A 667 -1.21 -4.71 -6.79
C GLY A 667 -2.71 -4.46 -6.57
N PHE A 668 -3.12 -3.19 -6.46
CA PHE A 668 -4.52 -2.80 -6.36
C PHE A 668 -5.32 -3.12 -7.62
N ALA A 669 -4.75 -2.88 -8.80
CA ALA A 669 -5.38 -3.28 -10.05
C ALA A 669 -5.60 -4.81 -10.10
N GLY A 670 -4.64 -5.59 -9.59
CA GLY A 670 -4.77 -7.05 -9.43
C GLY A 670 -5.93 -7.43 -8.49
N LEU A 671 -6.01 -6.81 -7.30
CA LEU A 671 -7.12 -7.04 -6.36
C LEU A 671 -8.48 -6.66 -6.96
N TRP A 672 -8.55 -5.52 -7.64
CA TRP A 672 -9.76 -5.06 -8.32
C TRP A 672 -10.20 -6.01 -9.44
N TYR A 673 -9.25 -6.54 -10.20
CA TYR A 673 -9.53 -7.56 -11.21
C TYR A 673 -10.10 -8.84 -10.57
N CYS A 674 -9.48 -9.32 -9.49
CA CYS A 674 -9.98 -10.46 -8.73
C CYS A 674 -11.37 -10.23 -8.13
N TYR A 675 -11.65 -9.01 -7.66
CA TYR A 675 -12.97 -8.58 -7.19
C TYR A 675 -14.02 -8.67 -8.30
N ARG A 676 -13.73 -8.09 -9.47
CA ARG A 676 -14.59 -8.14 -10.67
C ARG A 676 -14.81 -9.57 -11.17
N ALA A 677 -13.81 -10.45 -11.02
CA ALA A 677 -13.91 -11.85 -11.36
C ALA A 677 -14.72 -12.68 -10.36
N GLY A 678 -15.20 -12.09 -9.26
CA GLY A 678 -16.03 -12.78 -8.27
C GLY A 678 -15.27 -13.74 -7.37
N ILE A 679 -13.94 -13.58 -7.20
CA ILE A 679 -13.17 -14.43 -6.28
C ILE A 679 -13.65 -14.17 -4.85
N GLU A 680 -14.43 -15.09 -4.29
CA GLU A 680 -15.17 -14.92 -3.02
C GLU A 680 -14.32 -14.35 -1.89
N ARG A 681 -13.10 -14.90 -1.68
CA ARG A 681 -12.19 -14.40 -0.63
C ARG A 681 -11.78 -12.95 -0.82
N ILE A 682 -11.59 -12.50 -2.06
CA ILE A 682 -11.17 -11.12 -2.33
C ILE A 682 -12.38 -10.18 -2.25
N VAL A 683 -13.55 -10.66 -2.69
CA VAL A 683 -14.82 -9.95 -2.52
C VAL A 683 -15.12 -9.74 -1.03
N SER A 684 -14.95 -10.76 -0.18
CA SER A 684 -15.14 -10.62 1.25
C SER A 684 -14.14 -9.66 1.86
N ILE A 685 -12.84 -9.78 1.56
CA ILE A 685 -11.81 -8.85 2.05
C ILE A 685 -12.17 -7.40 1.72
N ILE A 686 -12.50 -7.10 0.46
CA ILE A 686 -12.78 -5.72 0.02
C ILE A 686 -14.04 -5.14 0.68
N ARG A 687 -15.06 -5.96 0.93
CA ARG A 687 -16.28 -5.53 1.65
C ARG A 687 -15.98 -5.16 3.12
N TYR A 688 -15.09 -5.91 3.77
CA TYR A 688 -14.70 -5.66 5.17
C TYR A 688 -13.60 -4.60 5.33
N LEU A 689 -12.82 -4.29 4.29
CA LEU A 689 -11.73 -3.32 4.37
C LEU A 689 -12.21 -1.92 3.99
N PRO A 690 -12.37 -0.99 4.95
CA PRO A 690 -12.73 0.37 4.62
C PRO A 690 -11.54 1.10 3.93
N PRO A 691 -11.79 2.13 3.11
CA PRO A 691 -10.74 2.81 2.35
C PRO A 691 -9.59 3.37 3.21
N HIS A 692 -9.88 3.83 4.44
CA HIS A 692 -8.85 4.32 5.35
C HIS A 692 -7.89 3.21 5.80
N LEU A 693 -8.39 2.00 6.00
CA LEU A 693 -7.57 0.84 6.37
C LEU A 693 -6.70 0.41 5.19
N MET A 694 -7.22 0.45 3.96
CA MET A 694 -6.40 0.27 2.75
C MET A 694 -5.25 1.30 2.67
N GLY A 695 -5.50 2.54 3.12
CA GLY A 695 -4.47 3.55 3.31
C GLY A 695 -3.39 3.13 4.31
N VAL A 696 -3.78 2.61 5.48
CA VAL A 696 -2.83 2.11 6.51
C VAL A 696 -1.98 0.97 5.96
N LEU A 697 -2.58 0.03 5.22
CA LEU A 697 -1.85 -1.09 4.60
C LEU A 697 -0.83 -0.62 3.56
N SER A 698 -1.18 0.38 2.75
CA SER A 698 -0.25 1.05 1.83
C SER A 698 0.93 1.65 2.60
N LEU A 699 0.68 2.27 3.74
CA LEU A 699 1.74 2.87 4.58
C LEU A 699 2.67 1.81 5.19
N VAL A 700 2.15 0.65 5.60
CA VAL A 700 2.98 -0.46 6.12
C VAL A 700 3.91 -0.99 5.03
N HIS A 701 3.38 -1.24 3.83
CA HIS A 701 4.19 -1.68 2.68
C HIS A 701 5.25 -0.63 2.28
N LEU A 702 4.87 0.65 2.32
CA LEU A 702 5.79 1.78 2.09
C LEU A 702 6.89 1.86 3.16
N ALA A 703 6.54 1.71 4.44
CA ALA A 703 7.49 1.73 5.53
C ALA A 703 8.55 0.63 5.39
N ALA A 704 8.15 -0.59 5.02
CA ALA A 704 9.08 -1.68 4.76
C ALA A 704 10.06 -1.36 3.62
N ALA A 705 9.57 -0.78 2.52
CA ALA A 705 10.40 -0.34 1.40
C ALA A 705 11.37 0.80 1.81
N LEU A 706 10.90 1.76 2.61
CA LEU A 706 11.71 2.86 3.12
C LEU A 706 12.82 2.37 4.06
N ILE A 707 12.55 1.39 4.93
CA ILE A 707 13.56 0.77 5.79
C ILE A 707 14.67 0.13 4.94
N ALA A 708 14.30 -0.59 3.87
CA ALA A 708 15.28 -1.13 2.93
C ALA A 708 16.12 -0.02 2.27
N SER A 709 15.51 1.13 1.92
CA SER A 709 16.22 2.28 1.35
C SER A 709 17.27 2.87 2.30
N LEU A 710 17.03 2.87 3.61
CA LEU A 710 17.98 3.37 4.62
C LEU A 710 19.23 2.48 4.69
N TRP A 711 19.05 1.17 4.57
CA TRP A 711 20.16 0.21 4.49
C TRP A 711 21.02 0.46 3.25
N VAL A 712 20.39 0.64 2.10
CA VAL A 712 21.09 0.97 0.84
C VAL A 712 21.82 2.31 0.96
N ALA A 713 21.19 3.32 1.54
CA ALA A 713 21.80 4.63 1.75
C ALA A 713 23.05 4.56 2.65
N ARG A 714 23.04 3.71 3.68
CA ARG A 714 24.23 3.42 4.52
C ARG A 714 25.31 2.67 3.73
N ALA A 715 24.94 1.64 2.98
CA ALA A 715 25.86 0.87 2.15
C ALA A 715 26.55 1.75 1.08
N LEU A 716 25.80 2.64 0.43
CA LEU A 716 26.34 3.62 -0.52
C LEU A 716 27.34 4.55 0.15
N ARG A 717 27.02 5.09 1.34
CA ARG A 717 27.95 5.94 2.08
C ARG A 717 29.26 5.21 2.37
N LYS A 718 29.21 3.94 2.79
CA LYS A 718 30.41 3.15 3.10
C LYS A 718 31.22 2.75 1.87
N ARG A 719 30.56 2.22 0.83
CA ARG A 719 31.22 1.58 -0.33
C ARG A 719 31.55 2.52 -1.49
N VAL A 720 30.91 3.69 -1.55
CA VAL A 720 31.03 4.65 -2.66
C VAL A 720 31.68 5.96 -2.21
N TYR A 721 31.42 6.38 -0.97
CA TYR A 721 31.91 7.65 -0.43
C TYR A 721 32.72 7.41 0.86
N PRO A 722 33.83 6.65 0.80
CA PRO A 722 34.59 6.25 1.99
C PRO A 722 35.09 7.44 2.81
N MET A 723 35.27 8.61 2.20
CA MET A 723 35.62 9.89 2.85
C MET A 723 34.62 10.35 3.93
N PHE A 724 33.41 9.74 4.01
CA PHE A 724 32.39 10.04 5.02
C PHE A 724 32.34 9.04 6.19
N VAL A 725 33.19 8.01 6.17
CA VAL A 725 33.30 6.97 7.20
C VAL A 725 34.45 7.35 8.13
N ARG A 726 34.25 7.30 9.46
CA ARG A 726 35.32 7.58 10.42
C ARG A 726 36.41 6.51 10.28
N ARG A 727 37.68 6.89 10.50
CA ARG A 727 38.87 6.00 10.36
C ARG A 727 38.70 4.65 11.09
N ASP A 728 37.99 4.61 12.22
CA ASP A 728 37.80 3.40 13.02
C ASP A 728 36.76 2.40 12.43
N ASP A 729 35.86 2.87 11.56
CA ASP A 729 34.73 2.07 11.02
C ASP A 729 35.06 1.37 9.68
N LEU A 730 36.25 1.62 9.12
CA LEU A 730 36.74 1.01 7.87
C LEU A 730 37.26 -0.43 8.06
N LYS A 731 37.32 -0.94 9.29
CA LYS A 731 37.86 -2.28 9.63
C LYS A 731 37.09 -3.50 9.10
N LEU A 732 36.12 -3.33 8.20
CA LEU A 732 35.27 -4.43 7.71
C LEU A 732 34.99 -4.29 6.21
N ASP A 733 35.40 -5.32 5.45
CA ASP A 733 35.38 -5.54 3.99
C ASP A 733 36.64 -5.10 3.21
N GLU A 734 37.82 -5.66 3.52
CA GLU A 734 39.03 -5.59 2.67
C GLU A 734 39.33 -6.95 2.00
N GLY A 735 38.33 -7.51 1.31
CA GLY A 735 38.49 -8.74 0.53
C GLY A 735 38.77 -8.53 -0.97
N GLU A 736 38.86 -7.28 -1.45
CA GLU A 736 38.95 -6.96 -2.89
C GLU A 736 40.15 -6.04 -3.26
N ALA A 737 41.07 -5.77 -2.33
CA ALA A 737 42.24 -4.90 -2.57
C ALA A 737 43.49 -5.66 -3.05
N GLU A 738 43.34 -6.90 -3.52
CA GLU A 738 44.43 -7.77 -4.00
C GLU A 738 44.54 -7.87 -5.54
N ALA A 739 43.97 -6.92 -6.29
CA ALA A 739 44.08 -6.87 -7.76
C ALA A 739 44.66 -5.55 -8.26
#